data_AF-A0A4R8T088-F1
#
_entry.id   AF-A0A4R8T088-F1
#
_cell.length_a   1.000
_cell.length_b   1.000
_cell.length_c   1.000
_cell.angle_alpha   90.00
_cell.angle_beta   90.00
_cell.angle_gamma   90.00
#
_symmetry.space_group_name_H-M   'P 1'
#
loop_
_entity.id
_entity.type
_entity.pdbx_description
1 polymer ?
#
loop_
_entity_poly.entity_id
_entity_poly.type
_entity_poly.pdbx_seq_one_letter_code
_entity_poly.pdbx_strand_id
1 'polypeptide(L)'
;MTETPSMPPVSGTPVTPPKPASLLTLRDQVIKLWSSDDYDGPRAYRPWLPTEPMLNPTAVNTLVDLAGPNLAHMSVPCGIIDRPFEHQQLPWIVNLTGESTSMAIGGGKAAGKTNLCETFMVSAAYTHSPFDLQFFCLDFNSQRLVQLEFLPHVVAAATRVDYNHVRRILNELTAVLTRRQRIFTAARAETDPARRVPTWDAYRRIRAAGDTTHPAANDPYGDIVIMIDGWDSFVESTWLPKLQVREHEGFMDMLKDLVTLGPSFGIHCIVTVTKWSKLRSDFRDNIPLKIDMRPADRNDLGTDNMELMKLVKSIPAISGRAVSIEQKHIMMGAPRLDGKGTCERVEDTYPETIATIEAKWKGTASPPKLAMAAASHPIADILAKHPVDPTAESSTRQLRWQLPIGIGENTSEAVLLDCAETPNVLFFSERACGKTTGLFALAQAIISRNSPQQVQFMTVDLRGGLAGIVPDEYMMKSGAPIGVKDPEGLVRPPQSAAITSVDQLIESVPALAGALQSRRELGLEGRPDIVVLVDNWHLLIDIYPEGMHAFTQAIMAPEARFHFVAACQASSMQKALFNTRTAMGAAWAMSAHSFLLSADKGDFHDPNFTLIKRPPGQAQYLRDKVVSDVVQIGNVPRG
;
A
#
# COMPACT_ATOMS: atom_id res chain seq x y z
N MET A 1 24.67 4.84 -94.82
CA MET A 1 24.02 6.02 -95.46
C MET A 1 22.62 6.08 -94.87
N THR A 2 22.26 7.01 -93.99
CA THR A 2 22.58 8.44 -93.96
C THR A 2 22.86 8.93 -92.53
N GLU A 3 23.87 9.80 -92.43
CA GLU A 3 24.34 10.47 -91.21
C GLU A 3 23.30 11.41 -90.63
N THR A 4 23.29 11.54 -89.30
CA THR A 4 22.83 12.76 -88.62
C THR A 4 23.85 13.16 -87.54
N PRO A 5 24.11 14.46 -87.35
CA PRO A 5 25.37 14.97 -86.79
C PRO A 5 25.34 15.06 -85.26
N SER A 6 26.52 14.93 -84.64
CA SER A 6 26.74 15.18 -83.23
C SER A 6 26.66 16.68 -82.90
N MET A 7 25.82 17.03 -81.91
CA MET A 7 25.82 18.35 -81.26
C MET A 7 26.72 18.34 -80.01
N PRO A 8 27.38 19.46 -79.69
CA PRO A 8 28.26 19.57 -78.52
C PRO A 8 27.46 19.64 -77.21
N PRO A 9 28.07 19.35 -76.05
CA PRO A 9 27.36 19.35 -74.78
C PRO A 9 27.00 20.78 -74.38
N VAL A 10 25.71 21.06 -74.20
CA VAL A 10 25.23 22.30 -73.60
C VAL A 10 25.45 22.20 -72.09
N SER A 11 26.42 22.95 -71.56
CA SER A 11 26.56 23.17 -70.12
C SER A 11 25.43 24.09 -69.64
N GLY A 12 24.28 23.50 -69.37
CA GLY A 12 23.18 24.14 -68.64
C GLY A 12 23.12 23.57 -67.24
N THR A 13 23.47 24.36 -66.23
CA THR A 13 23.07 24.08 -64.85
C THR A 13 21.55 23.95 -64.79
N PRO A 14 20.98 22.95 -64.10
CA PRO A 14 19.54 22.86 -63.95
C PRO A 14 19.08 24.08 -63.14
N VAL A 15 18.35 24.99 -63.79
CA VAL A 15 17.65 26.07 -63.09
C VAL A 15 16.60 25.41 -62.21
N THR A 16 16.87 25.39 -60.91
CA THR A 16 15.89 24.96 -59.91
C THR A 16 14.69 25.89 -60.04
N PRO A 17 13.45 25.38 -60.18
CA PRO A 17 12.29 26.26 -60.22
C PRO A 17 12.26 27.09 -58.94
N PRO A 18 11.91 28.38 -59.00
CA PRO A 18 11.80 29.19 -57.80
C PRO A 18 10.84 28.50 -56.83
N LYS A 19 11.24 28.42 -55.55
CA LYS A 19 10.38 27.96 -54.45
C LYS A 19 9.03 28.66 -54.61
N PRO A 20 7.89 27.94 -54.57
CA PRO A 20 6.60 28.61 -54.66
C PRO A 20 6.55 29.68 -53.58
N ALA A 21 6.35 30.94 -54.00
CA ALA A 21 6.09 32.02 -53.08
C ALA A 21 4.92 31.55 -52.21
N SER A 22 5.09 31.63 -50.88
CA SER A 22 4.02 31.38 -49.93
C SER A 22 2.95 32.45 -50.19
N LEU A 23 2.05 32.18 -51.13
CA LEU A 23 0.86 32.97 -51.36
C LEU A 23 -0.01 32.72 -50.13
N LEU A 24 0.21 33.56 -49.11
CA LEU A 24 -0.79 33.85 -48.10
C LEU A 24 -2.10 34.01 -48.86
N THR A 25 -3.12 33.26 -48.48
CA THR A 25 -4.44 33.43 -49.09
C THR A 25 -4.88 34.88 -48.91
N LEU A 26 -5.81 35.38 -49.72
CA LEU A 26 -6.35 36.74 -49.54
C LEU A 26 -6.80 36.95 -48.08
N ARG A 27 -7.38 35.90 -47.46
CA ARG A 27 -7.70 35.84 -46.04
C ARG A 27 -6.47 36.06 -45.14
N ASP A 28 -5.36 35.37 -45.38
CA ASP A 28 -4.16 35.47 -44.54
C ASP A 28 -3.46 36.83 -44.71
N GLN A 29 -3.45 37.40 -45.91
CA GLN A 29 -2.97 38.76 -46.14
C GLN A 29 -3.84 39.77 -45.40
N VAL A 30 -5.16 39.65 -45.49
CA VAL A 30 -6.12 40.53 -44.83
C VAL A 30 -6.00 40.43 -43.30
N ILE A 31 -5.89 39.23 -42.73
CA ILE A 31 -5.64 39.03 -41.29
C ILE A 31 -4.31 39.67 -40.86
N LYS A 32 -3.25 39.51 -41.65
CA LYS A 32 -1.94 40.11 -41.38
C LYS A 32 -2.00 41.64 -41.41
N LEU A 33 -2.72 42.21 -42.38
CA LEU A 33 -2.90 43.66 -42.54
C LEU A 33 -3.76 44.24 -41.40
N TRP A 34 -4.82 43.54 -40.99
CA TRP A 34 -5.69 43.92 -39.86
C TRP A 34 -5.05 43.75 -38.49
N SER A 35 -4.00 42.93 -38.39
CA SER A 35 -3.25 42.70 -37.15
C SER A 35 -2.03 43.64 -36.98
N SER A 36 -1.77 44.50 -37.97
CA SER A 36 -0.72 45.52 -37.96
C SER A 36 -1.05 46.64 -36.98
N ASP A 37 -0.07 47.12 -36.21
CA ASP A 37 -0.26 48.23 -35.26
C ASP A 37 -0.61 49.55 -35.97
N ASP A 38 -0.21 49.69 -37.24
CA ASP A 38 -0.45 50.86 -38.10
C ASP A 38 -1.80 50.82 -38.86
N TYR A 39 -2.68 49.83 -38.59
CA TYR A 39 -3.97 49.70 -39.28
C TYR A 39 -5.07 50.59 -38.67
N ASP A 40 -5.57 51.54 -39.47
CA ASP A 40 -6.58 52.55 -39.10
C ASP A 40 -8.02 52.20 -39.56
N GLY A 41 -8.26 50.95 -39.97
CA GLY A 41 -9.60 50.45 -40.30
C GLY A 41 -10.28 49.71 -39.14
N PRO A 42 -11.52 49.23 -39.31
CA PRO A 42 -12.18 48.40 -38.29
C PRO A 42 -11.35 47.13 -38.05
N ARG A 43 -10.67 47.08 -36.90
CA ARG A 43 -9.84 45.94 -36.52
C ARG A 43 -10.68 44.68 -36.61
N ALA A 44 -10.11 43.61 -37.18
CA ALA A 44 -10.72 42.30 -37.09
C ALA A 44 -11.08 42.03 -35.62
N TYR A 45 -12.32 41.65 -35.35
CA TYR A 45 -12.75 41.28 -34.00
C TYR A 45 -11.79 40.20 -33.50
N ARG A 46 -10.88 40.54 -32.57
CA ARG A 46 -10.07 39.55 -31.86
C ARG A 46 -11.08 38.72 -31.09
N PRO A 47 -11.28 37.43 -31.40
CA PRO A 47 -12.38 36.68 -30.85
C PRO A 47 -12.48 36.88 -29.34
N TRP A 48 -11.37 36.88 -28.59
CA TRP A 48 -11.33 37.39 -27.22
C TRP A 48 -9.95 37.96 -26.80
N LEU A 49 -9.93 39.15 -26.18
CA LEU A 49 -9.01 39.40 -25.07
C LEU A 49 -9.43 38.46 -23.94
N PRO A 50 -8.52 37.86 -23.14
CA PRO A 50 -8.96 37.06 -21.99
C PRO A 50 -9.85 37.93 -21.10
N THR A 51 -11.14 37.60 -21.04
CA THR A 51 -12.11 38.20 -20.12
C THR A 51 -11.79 37.78 -18.68
N GLU A 52 -12.34 38.47 -17.69
CA GLU A 52 -12.10 38.23 -16.26
C GLU A 52 -12.04 36.75 -15.83
N PRO A 53 -12.91 35.82 -16.29
CA PRO A 53 -12.85 34.40 -15.90
C PRO A 53 -11.61 33.64 -16.43
N MET A 54 -10.96 34.17 -17.45
CA MET A 54 -9.75 33.60 -18.06
C MET A 54 -8.46 34.30 -17.59
N LEU A 55 -8.59 35.38 -16.81
CA LEU A 55 -7.48 36.10 -16.18
C LEU A 55 -7.29 35.68 -14.73
N ASN A 56 -8.39 35.47 -14.01
CA ASN A 56 -8.41 35.12 -12.60
C ASN A 56 -9.10 33.77 -12.38
N PRO A 57 -8.63 32.94 -11.43
CA PRO A 57 -9.32 31.70 -11.09
C PRO A 57 -10.75 31.98 -10.60
N THR A 58 -11.70 31.08 -10.85
CA THR A 58 -13.04 31.16 -10.26
C THR A 58 -13.12 30.28 -9.02
N ALA A 59 -13.69 30.76 -7.90
CA ALA A 59 -13.83 29.98 -6.68
C ALA A 59 -14.70 28.72 -6.89
N VAL A 60 -14.41 27.64 -6.16
CA VAL A 60 -15.10 26.34 -6.34
C VAL A 60 -16.60 26.44 -6.13
N ASN A 61 -17.06 27.17 -5.10
CA ASN A 61 -18.50 27.35 -4.86
C ASN A 61 -19.20 27.97 -6.07
N THR A 62 -18.61 29.01 -6.66
CA THR A 62 -19.13 29.65 -7.89
C THR A 62 -19.06 28.71 -9.10
N LEU A 63 -18.00 27.93 -9.24
CA LEU A 63 -17.88 26.95 -10.33
C LEU A 63 -18.97 25.87 -10.27
N VAL A 64 -19.27 25.39 -9.06
CA VAL A 64 -20.32 24.40 -8.83
C VAL A 64 -21.69 24.97 -9.14
N ASP A 65 -21.96 26.22 -8.72
CA ASP A 65 -23.21 26.91 -9.04
C ASP A 65 -23.40 27.08 -10.55
N LEU A 66 -22.32 27.45 -11.27
CA LEU A 66 -22.34 27.60 -12.74
C LEU A 66 -22.54 26.26 -13.47
N ALA A 67 -22.00 25.16 -12.93
CA ALA A 67 -22.15 23.84 -13.53
C ALA A 67 -23.55 23.24 -13.33
N GLY A 68 -24.29 23.74 -12.32
CA GLY A 68 -25.66 23.35 -12.03
C GLY A 68 -25.78 22.08 -11.18
N PRO A 69 -26.99 21.74 -10.72
CA PRO A 69 -27.20 20.68 -9.72
C PRO A 69 -27.14 19.26 -10.28
N ASN A 70 -27.28 19.07 -11.60
CA ASN A 70 -27.41 17.76 -12.24
C ASN A 70 -26.09 17.30 -12.86
N LEU A 71 -25.06 17.19 -12.03
CA LEU A 71 -23.78 16.62 -12.46
C LEU A 71 -23.87 15.10 -12.53
N ALA A 72 -23.36 14.52 -13.62
CA ALA A 72 -23.16 13.09 -13.69
C ALA A 72 -22.14 12.65 -12.62
N HIS A 73 -22.18 11.38 -12.22
CA HIS A 73 -21.24 10.86 -11.22
C HIS A 73 -19.78 11.12 -11.63
N MET A 74 -18.96 11.52 -10.66
CA MET A 74 -17.54 11.86 -10.83
C MET A 74 -17.28 13.00 -11.83
N SER A 75 -18.29 13.81 -12.14
CA SER A 75 -18.14 15.04 -12.92
C SER A 75 -17.85 16.20 -11.96
N VAL A 76 -16.61 16.67 -11.96
CA VAL A 76 -16.09 17.66 -11.02
C VAL A 76 -15.77 18.97 -11.74
N PRO A 77 -16.44 20.09 -11.41
CA PRO A 77 -16.10 21.41 -11.94
C PRO A 77 -14.72 21.87 -11.44
N CYS A 78 -13.77 22.06 -12.35
CA CYS A 78 -12.36 22.32 -12.02
C CYS A 78 -11.83 23.66 -12.56
N GLY A 79 -12.64 24.41 -13.30
CA GLY A 79 -12.23 25.70 -13.87
C GLY A 79 -13.21 26.23 -14.91
N ILE A 80 -12.72 27.09 -15.79
CA ILE A 80 -13.43 27.62 -16.94
C ILE A 80 -12.69 27.21 -18.22
N ILE A 81 -13.43 26.69 -19.21
CA ILE A 81 -12.92 26.37 -20.55
C ILE A 81 -13.44 27.39 -21.56
N ASP A 82 -12.55 27.88 -22.40
CA ASP A 82 -12.87 28.87 -23.43
C ASP A 82 -13.13 28.19 -24.78
N ARG A 83 -14.33 28.41 -25.34
CA ARG A 83 -14.75 27.92 -26.65
C ARG A 83 -14.89 29.10 -27.61
N PRO A 84 -13.78 29.57 -28.21
CA PRO A 84 -13.76 30.83 -28.93
C PRO A 84 -14.67 30.84 -30.16
N PHE A 85 -14.86 29.71 -30.84
CA PHE A 85 -15.76 29.59 -32.00
C PHE A 85 -17.25 29.57 -31.63
N GLU A 86 -17.57 29.14 -30.41
CA GLU A 86 -18.94 29.13 -29.88
C GLU A 86 -19.28 30.42 -29.12
N HIS A 87 -18.29 31.31 -28.93
CA HIS A 87 -18.41 32.54 -28.15
C HIS A 87 -18.89 32.28 -26.71
N GLN A 88 -18.38 31.19 -26.12
CA GLN A 88 -18.81 30.72 -24.79
C GLN A 88 -17.62 30.40 -23.90
N GLN A 89 -17.78 30.76 -22.62
CA GLN A 89 -16.94 30.31 -21.52
C GLN A 89 -17.80 29.50 -20.59
N LEU A 90 -17.44 28.24 -20.40
CA LEU A 90 -18.24 27.27 -19.67
C LEU A 90 -17.45 26.70 -18.50
N PRO A 91 -18.10 26.20 -17.44
CA PRO A 91 -17.45 25.37 -16.45
C PRO A 91 -16.70 24.22 -17.11
N TRP A 92 -15.41 24.13 -16.84
CA TRP A 92 -14.61 22.99 -17.23
C TRP A 92 -14.84 21.87 -16.24
N ILE A 93 -15.44 20.78 -16.72
CA ILE A 93 -15.78 19.61 -15.92
C ILE A 93 -14.77 18.51 -16.21
N VAL A 94 -14.12 18.00 -15.17
CA VAL A 94 -13.30 16.80 -15.23
C VAL A 94 -14.18 15.62 -14.85
N ASN A 95 -14.31 14.63 -15.72
CA ASN A 95 -15.00 13.38 -15.42
C ASN A 95 -14.02 12.22 -15.48
N LEU A 96 -13.85 11.49 -14.37
CA LEU A 96 -12.94 10.35 -14.30
C LEU A 96 -13.60 8.99 -14.58
N THR A 97 -14.83 8.98 -15.07
CA THR A 97 -15.52 7.78 -15.55
C THR A 97 -15.41 7.65 -17.06
N GLY A 98 -15.49 6.42 -17.57
CA GLY A 98 -15.43 6.15 -19.02
C GLY A 98 -14.02 6.30 -19.59
N GLU A 99 -13.86 7.12 -20.62
CA GLU A 99 -12.59 7.23 -21.38
C GLU A 99 -11.49 8.01 -20.63
N SER A 100 -11.85 8.89 -19.70
CA SER A 100 -10.92 9.73 -18.95
C SER A 100 -10.61 9.17 -17.55
N THR A 101 -10.27 7.88 -17.48
CA THR A 101 -10.14 7.13 -16.21
C THR A 101 -9.11 7.68 -15.21
N SER A 102 -8.14 8.47 -15.66
CA SER A 102 -7.06 9.04 -14.87
C SER A 102 -6.52 10.30 -15.55
N MET A 103 -5.94 11.20 -14.77
CA MET A 103 -5.46 12.51 -15.21
C MET A 103 -3.98 12.75 -14.90
N ALA A 104 -3.23 13.28 -15.87
CA ALA A 104 -1.88 13.79 -15.67
C ALA A 104 -1.84 15.30 -15.93
N ILE A 105 -1.26 16.04 -15.00
CA ILE A 105 -1.10 17.50 -15.07
C ILE A 105 0.37 17.82 -15.28
N GLY A 106 0.72 18.27 -16.48
CA GLY A 106 2.07 18.68 -16.84
C GLY A 106 2.26 20.19 -16.75
N GLY A 107 3.39 20.65 -16.22
CA GLY A 107 3.68 22.09 -16.18
C GLY A 107 4.89 22.44 -15.35
N GLY A 108 5.48 23.61 -15.58
CA GLY A 108 6.65 24.10 -14.85
C GLY A 108 6.38 24.40 -13.38
N LYS A 109 7.44 24.82 -12.67
CA LYS A 109 7.32 25.32 -11.30
C LYS A 109 6.37 26.53 -11.27
N ALA A 110 5.53 26.61 -10.23
CA ALA A 110 4.51 27.66 -10.04
C ALA A 110 3.44 27.77 -11.15
N ALA A 111 3.31 26.77 -12.05
CA ALA A 111 2.27 26.76 -13.08
C ALA A 111 0.84 26.60 -12.54
N GLY A 112 0.67 26.20 -11.27
CA GLY A 112 -0.63 25.98 -10.63
C GLY A 112 -1.04 24.51 -10.49
N LYS A 113 -0.12 23.55 -10.70
CA LYS A 113 -0.42 22.10 -10.65
C LYS A 113 -1.06 21.66 -9.32
N THR A 114 -0.43 22.00 -8.20
CA THR A 114 -0.95 21.70 -6.86
C THR A 114 -2.32 22.36 -6.63
N ASN A 115 -2.49 23.62 -7.04
CA ASN A 115 -3.78 24.31 -6.91
C ASN A 115 -4.88 23.59 -7.69
N LEU A 116 -4.57 23.06 -8.88
CA LEU A 116 -5.54 22.28 -9.64
C LEU A 116 -5.92 20.97 -8.95
N CYS A 117 -4.95 20.27 -8.32
CA CYS A 117 -5.24 19.10 -7.48
C CYS A 117 -6.16 19.46 -6.31
N GLU A 118 -5.87 20.54 -5.59
CA GLU A 118 -6.73 21.02 -4.49
C GLU A 118 -8.11 21.44 -5.00
N THR A 119 -8.19 22.09 -6.17
CA THR A 119 -9.46 22.50 -6.77
C THR A 119 -10.31 21.29 -7.09
N PHE A 120 -9.70 20.23 -7.64
CA PHE A 120 -10.38 18.95 -7.83
C PHE A 120 -10.86 18.37 -6.49
N MET A 121 -9.98 18.29 -5.48
CA MET A 121 -10.36 17.73 -4.17
C MET A 121 -11.51 18.48 -3.52
N VAL A 122 -11.42 19.81 -3.42
CA VAL A 122 -12.42 20.65 -2.76
C VAL A 122 -13.73 20.64 -3.55
N SER A 123 -13.67 20.73 -4.89
CA SER A 123 -14.87 20.69 -5.74
C SER A 123 -15.57 19.34 -5.67
N ALA A 124 -14.80 18.25 -5.74
CA ALA A 124 -15.33 16.90 -5.63
C ALA A 124 -15.90 16.62 -4.23
N ALA A 125 -15.22 17.02 -3.17
CA ALA A 125 -15.69 16.89 -1.80
C ALA A 125 -16.94 17.74 -1.52
N TYR A 126 -17.08 18.89 -2.19
CA TYR A 126 -18.28 19.73 -2.09
C TYR A 126 -19.48 19.19 -2.88
N THR A 127 -19.25 18.39 -3.94
CA THR A 127 -20.30 17.89 -4.84
C THR A 127 -20.70 16.43 -4.61
N HIS A 128 -19.78 15.61 -4.11
CA HIS A 128 -19.96 14.17 -3.91
C HIS A 128 -19.89 13.83 -2.42
N SER A 129 -20.58 12.77 -2.03
CA SER A 129 -20.58 12.27 -0.65
C SER A 129 -19.26 11.54 -0.31
N PRO A 130 -18.78 11.58 0.95
CA PRO A 130 -17.63 10.80 1.40
C PRO A 130 -17.86 9.28 1.38
N PHE A 131 -19.12 8.83 1.22
CA PHE A 131 -19.46 7.42 0.96
C PHE A 131 -19.16 7.01 -0.50
N ASP A 132 -19.31 7.96 -1.43
CA ASP A 132 -19.20 7.71 -2.87
C ASP A 132 -17.78 7.95 -3.40
N LEU A 133 -17.03 8.87 -2.80
CA LEU A 133 -15.70 9.27 -3.27
C LEU A 133 -14.70 9.42 -2.12
N GLN A 134 -13.51 8.86 -2.32
CA GLN A 134 -12.40 8.95 -1.38
C GLN A 134 -11.10 9.39 -2.03
N PHE A 135 -10.25 10.05 -1.25
CA PHE A 135 -8.91 10.49 -1.64
C PHE A 135 -7.82 9.80 -0.85
N PHE A 136 -6.76 9.39 -1.55
CA PHE A 136 -5.48 9.00 -0.98
C PHE A 136 -4.41 9.91 -1.57
N CYS A 137 -3.69 10.65 -0.74
CA CYS A 137 -2.76 11.68 -1.20
C CYS A 137 -1.30 11.31 -0.91
N LEU A 138 -0.46 11.40 -1.93
CA LEU A 138 0.99 11.32 -1.86
C LEU A 138 1.56 12.70 -2.24
N ASP A 139 1.95 13.48 -1.23
CA ASP A 139 2.46 14.84 -1.40
C ASP A 139 3.99 14.87 -1.35
N PHE A 140 4.60 14.94 -2.52
CA PHE A 140 6.05 14.90 -2.71
C PHE A 140 6.65 16.27 -3.02
N ASN A 141 5.83 17.33 -3.05
CA ASN A 141 6.25 18.63 -3.54
C ASN A 141 5.85 19.79 -2.62
N SER A 142 4.56 19.97 -2.34
CA SER A 142 4.03 21.22 -1.78
C SER A 142 3.65 21.15 -0.30
N GLN A 143 3.41 19.94 0.22
CA GLN A 143 2.81 19.68 1.55
C GLN A 143 1.43 20.32 1.75
N ARG A 144 0.79 20.78 0.67
CA ARG A 144 -0.52 21.44 0.74
C ARG A 144 -1.66 20.44 0.69
N LEU A 145 -1.50 19.31 -0.01
CA LEU A 145 -2.54 18.28 -0.05
C LEU A 145 -2.75 17.64 1.33
N VAL A 146 -1.68 17.54 2.13
CA VAL A 146 -1.75 17.01 3.50
C VAL A 146 -2.56 17.93 4.43
N GLN A 147 -2.59 19.25 4.19
CA GLN A 147 -3.42 20.16 4.99
C GLN A 147 -4.92 19.91 4.81
N LEU A 148 -5.32 19.25 3.72
CA LEU A 148 -6.69 18.83 3.45
C LEU A 148 -7.03 17.45 4.02
N GLU A 149 -6.13 16.82 4.80
CA GLU A 149 -6.34 15.48 5.38
C GLU A 149 -7.58 15.38 6.28
N PHE A 150 -8.05 16.51 6.82
CA PHE A 150 -9.22 16.58 7.69
C PHE A 150 -10.54 16.53 6.92
N LEU A 151 -10.54 16.67 5.58
CA LEU A 151 -11.76 16.46 4.81
C LEU A 151 -12.33 15.06 5.05
N PRO A 152 -13.67 14.90 5.14
CA PRO A 152 -14.29 13.60 5.39
C PRO A 152 -14.09 12.59 4.24
N HIS A 153 -13.69 13.06 3.06
CA HIS A 153 -13.36 12.25 1.89
C HIS A 153 -11.91 11.75 1.87
N VAL A 154 -10.99 12.41 2.57
CA VAL A 154 -9.57 12.02 2.54
C VAL A 154 -9.35 10.87 3.51
N VAL A 155 -8.97 9.70 3.02
CA VAL A 155 -8.73 8.53 3.87
C VAL A 155 -7.33 8.58 4.46
N ALA A 156 -6.35 8.99 3.65
CA ALA A 156 -4.95 9.04 4.04
C ALA A 156 -4.20 10.10 3.23
N ALA A 157 -3.24 10.77 3.86
CA ALA A 157 -2.32 11.67 3.19
C ALA A 157 -0.90 11.44 3.75
N ALA A 158 0.07 11.25 2.86
CA ALA A 158 1.47 11.02 3.23
C ALA A 158 2.38 12.00 2.51
N THR A 159 3.43 12.44 3.20
CA THR A 159 4.51 13.22 2.59
C THR A 159 5.70 12.33 2.24
N ARG A 160 6.62 12.84 1.43
CA ARG A 160 7.89 12.15 1.12
C ARG A 160 8.74 11.73 2.33
N VAL A 161 8.55 12.35 3.50
CA VAL A 161 9.32 11.99 4.72
C VAL A 161 8.72 10.82 5.48
N ASP A 162 7.44 10.51 5.24
CA ASP A 162 6.72 9.44 5.91
C ASP A 162 6.57 8.21 5.01
N TYR A 163 7.70 7.56 4.71
CA TYR A 163 7.71 6.43 3.79
C TYR A 163 6.87 5.23 4.29
N ASN A 164 6.72 5.06 5.61
CA ASN A 164 5.88 4.01 6.18
C ASN A 164 4.41 4.27 5.83
N HIS A 165 3.96 5.53 5.90
CA HIS A 165 2.60 5.89 5.52
C HIS A 165 2.39 5.77 4.00
N VAL A 166 3.37 6.15 3.18
CA VAL A 166 3.34 5.88 1.73
C VAL A 166 3.16 4.38 1.46
N ARG A 167 3.95 3.52 2.12
CA ARG A 167 3.83 2.07 2.00
C ARG A 167 2.45 1.57 2.39
N ARG A 168 1.92 2.00 3.55
CA ARG A 168 0.59 1.60 4.00
C ARG A 168 -0.51 2.02 3.01
N ILE A 169 -0.44 3.24 2.48
CA ILE A 169 -1.39 3.72 1.46
C ILE A 169 -1.38 2.79 0.24
N LEU A 170 -0.21 2.49 -0.31
CA LEU A 170 -0.09 1.64 -1.49
C LEU A 170 -0.54 0.19 -1.21
N ASN A 171 -0.22 -0.35 -0.04
CA ASN A 171 -0.67 -1.68 0.37
C ASN A 171 -2.19 -1.75 0.53
N GLU A 172 -2.80 -0.75 1.16
CA GLU A 172 -4.26 -0.66 1.33
C GLU A 172 -4.96 -0.61 -0.04
N LEU A 173 -4.48 0.26 -0.95
CA LEU A 173 -5.05 0.36 -2.30
C LEU A 173 -4.91 -0.94 -3.09
N THR A 174 -3.76 -1.62 -2.99
CA THR A 174 -3.54 -2.93 -3.63
C THR A 174 -4.46 -4.00 -3.04
N ALA A 175 -4.70 -3.98 -1.72
CA ALA A 175 -5.62 -4.87 -1.05
C ALA A 175 -7.08 -4.63 -1.49
N VAL A 176 -7.49 -3.37 -1.62
CA VAL A 176 -8.80 -2.97 -2.17
C VAL A 176 -8.97 -3.46 -3.60
N LEU A 177 -7.99 -3.24 -4.48
CA LEU A 177 -8.01 -3.72 -5.86
C LEU A 177 -8.20 -5.25 -5.90
N THR A 178 -7.39 -5.98 -5.13
CA THR A 178 -7.45 -7.44 -5.06
C THR A 178 -8.81 -7.93 -4.55
N ARG A 179 -9.34 -7.28 -3.50
CA ARG A 179 -10.67 -7.60 -2.95
C ARG A 179 -11.77 -7.37 -3.98
N ARG A 180 -11.76 -6.24 -4.69
CA ARG A 180 -12.74 -5.92 -5.74
C ARG A 180 -12.66 -6.91 -6.90
N GLN A 181 -11.46 -7.28 -7.36
CA GLN A 181 -11.28 -8.31 -8.38
C GLN A 181 -11.89 -9.66 -7.98
N ARG A 182 -11.71 -10.08 -6.72
CA ARG A 182 -12.33 -11.31 -6.20
C ARG A 182 -13.85 -11.23 -6.19
N ILE A 183 -14.43 -10.09 -5.78
CA ILE A 183 -15.88 -9.88 -5.80
C ILE A 183 -16.43 -9.98 -7.23
N PHE A 184 -15.80 -9.29 -8.19
CA PHE A 184 -16.20 -9.37 -9.59
C PHE A 184 -16.07 -10.78 -10.16
N THR A 185 -15.01 -11.51 -9.80
CA THR A 185 -14.80 -12.88 -10.26
C THR A 185 -15.84 -13.84 -9.68
N ALA A 186 -16.11 -13.77 -8.38
CA ALA A 186 -17.13 -14.57 -7.72
C ALA A 186 -18.54 -14.27 -8.28
N ALA A 187 -18.86 -12.99 -8.48
CA ALA A 187 -20.15 -12.56 -9.02
C ALA A 187 -20.36 -13.00 -10.49
N ARG A 188 -19.30 -13.33 -11.25
CA ARG A 188 -19.44 -13.91 -12.60
C ARG A 188 -19.90 -15.37 -12.58
N ALA A 189 -19.52 -16.12 -11.55
CA ALA A 189 -19.93 -17.51 -11.38
C ALA A 189 -21.36 -17.64 -10.82
N GLU A 190 -21.97 -16.52 -10.41
CA GLU A 190 -23.28 -16.47 -9.79
C GLU A 190 -24.41 -16.75 -10.78
N THR A 191 -25.35 -17.59 -10.34
CA THR A 191 -26.53 -17.98 -11.14
C THR A 191 -27.66 -16.98 -10.97
N ASP A 192 -27.77 -16.35 -9.80
CA ASP A 192 -28.73 -15.29 -9.53
C ASP A 192 -28.32 -13.97 -10.23
N PRO A 193 -29.11 -13.48 -11.21
CA PRO A 193 -28.82 -12.21 -11.89
C PRO A 193 -28.75 -11.01 -10.94
N ALA A 194 -29.46 -11.03 -9.80
CA ALA A 194 -29.49 -9.92 -8.85
C ALA A 194 -28.15 -9.75 -8.09
N ARG A 195 -27.36 -10.81 -8.01
CA ARG A 195 -26.05 -10.84 -7.32
C ARG A 195 -24.87 -10.69 -8.28
N ARG A 196 -25.13 -10.51 -9.58
CA ARG A 196 -24.08 -10.28 -10.58
C ARG A 196 -23.58 -8.85 -10.55
N VAL A 197 -22.29 -8.68 -10.80
CA VAL A 197 -21.62 -7.37 -10.93
C VAL A 197 -20.98 -7.28 -12.32
N PRO A 198 -21.75 -6.97 -13.38
CA PRO A 198 -21.21 -6.91 -14.74
C PRO A 198 -20.35 -5.67 -14.99
N THR A 199 -20.63 -4.56 -14.28
CA THR A 199 -19.98 -3.27 -14.47
C THR A 199 -19.73 -2.60 -13.14
N TRP A 200 -18.83 -1.62 -13.13
CA TRP A 200 -18.62 -0.75 -11.97
C TRP A 200 -19.89 -0.01 -11.54
N ASP A 201 -20.74 0.40 -12.49
CA ASP A 201 -22.02 1.04 -12.19
C ASP A 201 -23.00 0.12 -11.45
N ALA A 202 -22.96 -1.18 -11.73
CA ALA A 202 -23.72 -2.17 -10.96
C ALA A 202 -23.16 -2.30 -9.54
N TYR A 203 -21.82 -2.31 -9.39
CA TYR A 203 -21.17 -2.34 -8.08
C TYR A 203 -21.60 -1.17 -7.20
N ARG A 204 -21.60 0.06 -7.75
CA ARG A 204 -22.03 1.28 -7.05
C ARG A 204 -23.51 1.21 -6.63
N ARG A 205 -24.40 0.72 -7.49
CA ARG A 205 -25.82 0.53 -7.14
C ARG A 205 -26.02 -0.47 -6.01
N ILE A 206 -25.28 -1.57 -6.02
CA ILE A 206 -25.34 -2.57 -4.93
C ILE A 206 -24.85 -1.99 -3.61
N ARG A 207 -23.76 -1.20 -3.63
CA ARG A 207 -23.29 -0.46 -2.45
C ARG A 207 -24.34 0.50 -1.92
N ALA A 208 -24.93 1.30 -2.80
CA ALA A 208 -25.97 2.27 -2.43
C ALA A 208 -27.24 1.61 -1.87
N ALA A 209 -27.56 0.38 -2.30
CA ALA A 209 -28.69 -0.38 -1.78
C ALA A 209 -28.47 -0.88 -0.34
N GLY A 210 -27.21 -1.03 0.10
CA GLY A 210 -26.88 -1.38 1.48
C GLY A 210 -27.20 -2.82 1.90
N ASP A 211 -27.37 -3.75 0.96
CA ASP A 211 -27.60 -5.17 1.26
C ASP A 211 -26.31 -5.84 1.78
N THR A 212 -26.18 -5.94 3.11
CA THR A 212 -25.02 -6.51 3.80
C THR A 212 -24.73 -7.97 3.46
N THR A 213 -25.68 -8.68 2.83
CA THR A 213 -25.45 -10.05 2.35
C THR A 213 -24.58 -10.08 1.09
N HIS A 214 -24.45 -8.97 0.38
CA HIS A 214 -23.60 -8.86 -0.80
C HIS A 214 -22.21 -8.33 -0.41
N PRO A 215 -21.10 -9.03 -0.75
CA PRO A 215 -19.74 -8.60 -0.38
C PRO A 215 -19.35 -7.18 -0.81
N ALA A 216 -19.94 -6.69 -1.90
CA ALA A 216 -19.76 -5.31 -2.37
C ALA A 216 -20.32 -4.27 -1.39
N ALA A 217 -21.46 -4.50 -0.73
CA ALA A 217 -22.03 -3.55 0.22
C ALA A 217 -21.14 -3.36 1.47
N ASN A 218 -20.32 -4.37 1.77
CA ASN A 218 -19.36 -4.33 2.87
C ASN A 218 -18.03 -3.65 2.48
N ASP A 219 -17.86 -3.16 1.24
CA ASP A 219 -16.71 -2.34 0.85
C ASP A 219 -16.86 -0.93 1.43
N PRO A 220 -15.98 -0.50 2.35
CA PRO A 220 -16.07 0.83 2.95
C PRO A 220 -15.81 1.95 1.93
N TYR A 221 -15.20 1.64 0.78
CA TYR A 221 -14.82 2.63 -0.23
C TYR A 221 -15.74 2.60 -1.46
N GLY A 222 -16.02 3.78 -2.01
CA GLY A 222 -16.61 4.01 -3.33
C GLY A 222 -15.54 4.16 -4.40
N ASP A 223 -15.65 5.20 -5.22
CA ASP A 223 -14.58 5.58 -6.15
C ASP A 223 -13.40 6.16 -5.37
N ILE A 224 -12.21 5.68 -5.67
CA ILE A 224 -10.98 6.12 -5.03
C ILE A 224 -10.18 6.94 -6.03
N VAL A 225 -9.70 8.11 -5.63
CA VAL A 225 -8.74 8.92 -6.38
C VAL A 225 -7.42 8.95 -5.62
N ILE A 226 -6.40 8.27 -6.15
CA ILE A 226 -5.02 8.44 -5.67
C ILE A 226 -4.43 9.70 -6.32
N MET A 227 -4.01 10.65 -5.49
CA MET A 227 -3.34 11.87 -5.91
C MET A 227 -1.83 11.79 -5.64
N ILE A 228 -1.02 12.02 -6.66
CA ILE A 228 0.44 12.05 -6.55
C ILE A 228 0.94 13.42 -7.01
N ASP A 229 1.15 14.34 -6.06
CA ASP A 229 1.71 15.66 -6.34
C ASP A 229 3.24 15.62 -6.27
N GLY A 230 3.90 15.73 -7.42
CA GLY A 230 5.36 15.65 -7.53
C GLY A 230 5.84 14.26 -7.97
N TRP A 231 5.30 13.74 -9.06
CA TRP A 231 5.73 12.46 -9.66
C TRP A 231 7.24 12.41 -9.89
N ASP A 232 7.85 13.51 -10.35
CA ASP A 232 9.30 13.61 -10.58
C ASP A 232 10.12 13.22 -9.35
N SER A 233 9.65 13.57 -8.15
CA SER A 233 10.31 13.24 -6.88
C SER A 233 9.93 11.85 -6.37
N PHE A 234 8.72 11.39 -6.66
CA PHE A 234 8.27 10.05 -6.29
C PHE A 234 9.07 8.95 -7.01
N VAL A 235 9.34 9.12 -8.32
CA VAL A 235 10.08 8.13 -9.13
C VAL A 235 11.57 8.08 -8.80
N GLU A 236 12.09 9.04 -8.05
CA GLU A 236 13.44 9.00 -7.52
C GLU A 236 13.44 8.23 -6.20
N SER A 237 14.33 7.26 -6.00
CA SER A 237 14.39 6.50 -4.74
C SER A 237 15.00 7.27 -3.56
N THR A 238 15.29 8.56 -3.75
CA THR A 238 16.04 9.43 -2.81
C THR A 238 15.25 9.78 -1.55
N TRP A 239 13.93 9.67 -1.58
CA TRP A 239 13.07 9.89 -0.40
C TRP A 239 13.03 8.69 0.55
N LEU A 240 13.52 7.52 0.12
CA LEU A 240 13.60 6.33 0.96
C LEU A 240 14.89 6.37 1.79
N PRO A 241 14.85 5.86 3.04
CA PRO A 241 16.08 5.63 3.77
C PRO A 241 16.97 4.63 3.04
N LYS A 242 18.30 4.78 3.16
CA LYS A 242 19.29 4.02 2.38
C LYS A 242 19.09 2.49 2.43
N LEU A 243 18.53 1.98 3.53
CA LEU A 243 18.30 0.55 3.74
C LEU A 243 17.06 0.03 2.99
N GLN A 244 16.10 0.90 2.65
CA GLN A 244 14.82 0.55 2.01
C GLN A 244 14.74 0.99 0.54
N VAL A 245 15.84 1.46 -0.07
CA VAL A 245 15.86 1.89 -1.49
C VAL A 245 15.35 0.83 -2.46
N ARG A 246 15.52 -0.46 -2.13
CA ARG A 246 14.99 -1.57 -2.94
C ARG A 246 13.47 -1.71 -2.89
N GLU A 247 12.81 -1.19 -1.86
CA GLU A 247 11.34 -1.18 -1.78
C GLU A 247 10.73 -0.25 -2.84
N HIS A 248 11.51 0.69 -3.39
CA HIS A 248 11.06 1.62 -4.42
C HIS A 248 10.50 0.90 -5.65
N GLU A 249 11.16 -0.16 -6.12
CA GLU A 249 10.69 -0.95 -7.27
C GLU A 249 9.32 -1.56 -6.97
N GLY A 250 9.12 -2.10 -5.76
CA GLY A 250 7.82 -2.60 -5.32
C GLY A 250 6.72 -1.53 -5.27
N PHE A 251 7.04 -0.29 -4.89
CA PHE A 251 6.07 0.82 -4.96
C PHE A 251 5.69 1.18 -6.39
N MET A 252 6.66 1.16 -7.31
CA MET A 252 6.41 1.40 -8.73
C MET A 252 5.54 0.31 -9.34
N ASP A 253 5.78 -0.96 -8.99
CA ASP A 253 4.99 -2.09 -9.47
C ASP A 253 3.55 -2.02 -8.95
N MET A 254 3.35 -1.78 -7.65
CA MET A 254 2.00 -1.58 -7.08
C MET A 254 1.26 -0.42 -7.76
N LEU A 255 1.92 0.71 -7.97
CA LEU A 255 1.30 1.84 -8.67
C LEU A 255 0.97 1.53 -10.13
N LYS A 256 1.81 0.76 -10.81
CA LYS A 256 1.57 0.34 -12.20
C LYS A 256 0.29 -0.50 -12.28
N ASP A 257 0.11 -1.43 -11.36
CA ASP A 257 -1.11 -2.24 -11.27
C ASP A 257 -2.33 -1.38 -10.96
N LEU A 258 -2.21 -0.43 -10.02
CA LEU A 258 -3.29 0.51 -9.68
C LEU A 258 -3.70 1.38 -10.86
N VAL A 259 -2.75 1.93 -11.63
CA VAL A 259 -3.05 2.78 -12.78
C VAL A 259 -3.61 1.97 -13.96
N THR A 260 -3.12 0.74 -14.17
CA THR A 260 -3.51 -0.09 -15.31
C THR A 260 -4.83 -0.82 -15.08
N LEU A 261 -5.01 -1.45 -13.92
CA LEU A 261 -6.17 -2.28 -13.60
C LEU A 261 -7.22 -1.53 -12.78
N GLY A 262 -6.78 -0.59 -11.95
CA GLY A 262 -7.62 0.13 -10.99
C GLY A 262 -8.89 0.78 -11.58
N PRO A 263 -8.86 1.42 -12.75
CA PRO A 263 -10.04 2.10 -13.28
C PRO A 263 -11.26 1.20 -13.49
N SER A 264 -11.03 -0.09 -13.82
CA SER A 264 -12.13 -1.06 -13.97
C SER A 264 -12.82 -1.40 -12.64
N PHE A 265 -12.18 -1.07 -11.53
CA PHE A 265 -12.61 -1.32 -10.16
C PHE A 265 -12.75 -0.01 -9.36
N GLY A 266 -12.96 1.13 -10.03
CA GLY A 266 -13.19 2.43 -9.39
C GLY A 266 -11.99 2.98 -8.63
N ILE A 267 -10.77 2.71 -9.09
CA ILE A 267 -9.54 3.34 -8.59
C ILE A 267 -8.96 4.19 -9.72
N HIS A 268 -8.90 5.49 -9.50
CA HIS A 268 -8.48 6.51 -10.45
C HIS A 268 -7.21 7.18 -9.96
N CYS A 269 -6.38 7.67 -10.89
CA CYS A 269 -5.13 8.31 -10.56
C CYS A 269 -5.08 9.75 -11.09
N ILE A 270 -4.62 10.68 -10.25
CA ILE A 270 -4.25 12.05 -10.64
C ILE A 270 -2.78 12.26 -10.30
N VAL A 271 -1.95 12.56 -11.30
CA VAL A 271 -0.51 12.81 -11.11
C VAL A 271 -0.11 14.20 -11.58
N THR A 272 0.82 14.84 -10.87
CA THR A 272 1.45 16.08 -11.34
C THR A 272 2.89 15.81 -11.75
N VAL A 273 3.28 16.33 -12.92
CA VAL A 273 4.63 16.19 -13.49
C VAL A 273 5.18 17.56 -13.86
N THR A 274 6.47 17.78 -13.60
CA THR A 274 7.17 18.99 -14.08
C THR A 274 7.64 18.80 -15.52
N LYS A 275 7.96 17.57 -15.87
CA LYS A 275 8.48 17.14 -17.17
C LYS A 275 7.75 15.88 -17.63
N TRP A 276 7.16 15.91 -18.82
CA TRP A 276 6.45 14.76 -19.36
C TRP A 276 7.39 13.58 -19.60
N SER A 277 8.64 13.84 -19.96
CA SER A 277 9.71 12.84 -20.06
C SER A 277 9.96 12.01 -18.79
N LYS A 278 9.59 12.51 -17.60
CA LYS A 278 9.71 11.77 -16.32
C LYS A 278 8.56 10.78 -16.11
N LEU A 279 7.43 10.97 -16.78
CA LEU A 279 6.31 10.04 -16.77
C LEU A 279 6.55 8.97 -17.85
N ARG A 280 7.11 7.83 -17.43
CA ARG A 280 7.45 6.70 -18.32
C ARG A 280 6.22 6.21 -19.09
N SER A 281 6.43 5.61 -20.27
CA SER A 281 5.37 5.08 -21.15
C SER A 281 4.36 4.20 -20.41
N ASP A 282 4.85 3.31 -19.56
CA ASP A 282 4.04 2.37 -18.78
C ASP A 282 3.00 3.04 -17.88
N PHE A 283 3.23 4.30 -17.49
CA PHE A 283 2.25 5.11 -16.74
C PHE A 283 1.52 6.09 -17.67
N ARG A 284 2.26 6.80 -18.53
CA ARG A 284 1.75 7.85 -19.40
C ARG A 284 0.66 7.35 -20.35
N ASP A 285 0.79 6.13 -20.84
CA ASP A 285 -0.13 5.56 -21.83
C ASP A 285 -1.41 5.02 -21.16
N ASN A 286 -1.35 4.72 -19.85
CA ASN A 286 -2.50 4.34 -19.02
C ASN A 286 -3.20 5.54 -18.36
N ILE A 287 -2.73 6.77 -18.59
CA ILE A 287 -3.34 8.01 -18.09
C ILE A 287 -3.86 8.82 -19.29
N PRO A 288 -5.15 8.66 -19.65
CA PRO A 288 -5.70 9.20 -20.88
C PRO A 288 -5.85 10.73 -20.86
N LEU A 289 -6.33 11.30 -19.76
CA LEU A 289 -6.55 12.74 -19.66
C LEU A 289 -5.24 13.46 -19.36
N LYS A 290 -4.73 14.25 -20.31
CA LYS A 290 -3.51 15.04 -20.15
C LYS A 290 -3.81 16.53 -20.21
N ILE A 291 -3.39 17.26 -19.19
CA ILE A 291 -3.57 18.71 -19.10
C ILE A 291 -2.20 19.37 -19.12
N ASP A 292 -1.97 20.19 -20.15
CA ASP A 292 -0.74 20.95 -20.30
C ASP A 292 -0.94 22.36 -19.73
N MET A 293 -0.34 22.62 -18.58
CA MET A 293 -0.11 23.97 -18.08
C MET A 293 1.15 24.54 -18.73
N ARG A 294 1.51 25.78 -18.40
CA ARG A 294 2.75 26.39 -18.92
C ARG A 294 3.97 25.49 -18.63
N PRO A 295 4.66 24.96 -19.66
CA PRO A 295 5.74 23.99 -19.47
C PRO A 295 7.01 24.65 -18.94
N ALA A 296 7.83 23.89 -18.19
CA ALA A 296 9.18 24.32 -17.82
C ALA A 296 10.13 24.37 -19.02
N ASP A 297 10.03 23.36 -19.89
CA ASP A 297 10.79 23.23 -21.13
C ASP A 297 9.82 23.20 -22.30
N ARG A 298 9.99 24.12 -23.27
CA ARG A 298 9.08 24.24 -24.43
C ARG A 298 9.18 23.06 -25.39
N ASN A 299 10.17 22.18 -25.22
CA ASN A 299 10.33 20.96 -26.02
C ASN A 299 9.82 19.70 -25.31
N ASP A 300 9.49 19.75 -24.01
CA ASP A 300 9.00 18.61 -23.23
C ASP A 300 7.49 18.77 -22.97
N LEU A 301 6.69 18.36 -23.96
CA LEU A 301 5.23 18.53 -23.98
C LEU A 301 4.53 17.17 -23.93
N GLY A 302 3.28 17.14 -23.43
CA GLY A 302 2.51 15.91 -23.27
C GLY A 302 1.95 15.33 -24.57
N THR A 303 2.32 15.91 -25.72
CA THR A 303 1.73 15.64 -27.02
C THR A 303 2.72 15.81 -28.16
N ASP A 304 2.59 14.95 -29.17
CA ASP A 304 3.31 15.02 -30.44
C ASP A 304 2.52 15.79 -31.52
N ASN A 305 1.29 16.24 -31.23
CA ASN A 305 0.46 17.00 -32.18
C ASN A 305 0.97 18.43 -32.34
N MET A 306 1.41 18.79 -33.55
CA MET A 306 1.99 20.09 -33.88
C MET A 306 1.08 21.30 -33.58
N GLU A 307 -0.24 21.16 -33.75
CA GLU A 307 -1.20 22.25 -33.46
C GLU A 307 -1.32 22.47 -31.96
N LEU A 308 -1.49 21.37 -31.21
CA LEU A 308 -1.54 21.41 -29.75
C LEU A 308 -0.22 21.93 -29.16
N MET A 309 0.93 21.55 -29.71
CA MET A 309 2.23 22.09 -29.28
C MET A 309 2.31 23.61 -29.44
N LYS A 310 1.83 24.16 -30.57
CA LYS A 310 1.80 25.61 -30.78
C LYS A 310 0.91 26.29 -29.74
N LEU A 311 -0.24 25.68 -29.44
CA LEU A 311 -1.18 26.19 -28.45
C LEU A 311 -0.60 26.15 -27.04
N VAL A 312 0.02 25.05 -26.63
CA VAL A 312 0.70 24.92 -25.33
C VAL A 312 1.84 25.94 -25.19
N LYS A 313 2.61 26.16 -26.26
CA LYS A 313 3.65 27.20 -26.30
C LYS A 313 3.11 28.62 -26.19
N SER A 314 1.83 28.83 -26.50
CA SER A 314 1.13 30.12 -26.41
C SER A 314 0.43 30.37 -25.07
N ILE A 315 0.47 29.42 -24.13
CA ILE A 315 -0.13 29.58 -22.80
C ILE A 315 0.42 30.84 -22.11
N PRO A 316 -0.45 31.77 -21.68
CA PRO A 316 -0.02 32.99 -21.00
C PRO A 316 0.78 32.73 -19.72
N ALA A 317 1.53 33.74 -19.31
CA ALA A 317 2.38 33.72 -18.12
C ALA A 317 1.62 33.82 -16.79
N ILE A 318 0.40 33.29 -16.74
CA ILE A 318 -0.52 33.39 -15.60
C ILE A 318 -0.66 32.00 -14.99
N SER A 319 -0.46 31.89 -13.68
CA SER A 319 -0.62 30.62 -12.96
C SER A 319 -2.06 30.12 -13.09
N GLY A 320 -2.24 28.82 -13.31
CA GLY A 320 -3.56 28.23 -13.51
C GLY A 320 -4.06 28.19 -14.95
N ARG A 321 -3.35 28.81 -15.90
CA ARG A 321 -3.63 28.66 -17.32
C ARG A 321 -3.16 27.31 -17.85
N ALA A 322 -4.03 26.65 -18.59
CA ALA A 322 -3.77 25.36 -19.20
C ALA A 322 -4.40 25.25 -20.58
N VAL A 323 -4.10 24.15 -21.26
CA VAL A 323 -4.72 23.72 -22.51
C VAL A 323 -5.23 22.29 -22.33
N SER A 324 -6.46 22.04 -22.78
CA SER A 324 -7.07 20.71 -22.78
C SER A 324 -6.58 19.86 -23.97
N ILE A 325 -6.83 18.55 -23.90
CA ILE A 325 -6.66 17.63 -25.03
C ILE A 325 -7.51 18.04 -26.25
N GLU A 326 -8.64 18.72 -26.03
CA GLU A 326 -9.53 19.26 -27.07
C GLU A 326 -9.02 20.58 -27.69
N GLN A 327 -7.77 20.95 -27.40
CA GLN A 327 -7.13 22.19 -27.87
C GLN A 327 -7.88 23.45 -27.46
N LYS A 328 -8.41 23.48 -26.23
CA LYS A 328 -9.08 24.66 -25.66
C LYS A 328 -8.27 25.25 -24.52
N HIS A 329 -8.28 26.57 -24.38
CA HIS A 329 -7.69 27.22 -23.22
C HIS A 329 -8.56 27.01 -21.98
N ILE A 330 -7.90 26.75 -20.86
CA ILE A 330 -8.52 26.58 -19.56
C ILE A 330 -7.91 27.61 -18.59
N MET A 331 -8.75 28.11 -17.68
CA MET A 331 -8.33 28.70 -16.43
C MET A 331 -8.83 27.81 -15.28
N MET A 332 -7.92 27.30 -14.44
CA MET A 332 -8.31 26.46 -13.30
C MET A 332 -9.14 27.26 -12.28
N GLY A 333 -9.92 26.56 -11.48
CA GLY A 333 -10.61 27.13 -10.32
C GLY A 333 -9.66 27.43 -9.16
N ALA A 334 -10.12 28.28 -8.23
CA ALA A 334 -9.48 28.48 -6.94
C ALA A 334 -10.09 27.53 -5.90
N PRO A 335 -9.26 26.77 -5.15
CA PRO A 335 -9.69 25.76 -4.18
C PRO A 335 -10.22 26.36 -2.87
N ARG A 336 -11.27 27.18 -2.96
CA ARG A 336 -11.90 27.89 -1.85
C ARG A 336 -13.41 28.00 -2.06
N LEU A 337 -14.13 28.13 -0.95
CA LEU A 337 -15.60 28.21 -0.91
C LEU A 337 -16.13 29.59 -0.48
N ASP A 338 -15.24 30.58 -0.30
CA ASP A 338 -15.58 31.96 0.11
C ASP A 338 -15.93 32.89 -1.07
N GLY A 339 -16.02 32.35 -2.30
CA GLY A 339 -16.36 33.10 -3.51
C GLY A 339 -15.25 33.97 -4.09
N LYS A 340 -14.05 34.00 -3.49
CA LYS A 340 -12.95 34.86 -3.99
C LYS A 340 -12.21 34.22 -5.18
N GLY A 341 -12.11 34.95 -6.28
CA GLY A 341 -11.43 34.49 -7.50
C GLY A 341 -9.90 34.57 -7.46
N THR A 342 -9.25 33.97 -6.45
CA THR A 342 -7.79 33.97 -6.33
C THR A 342 -7.26 32.72 -5.64
N CYS A 343 -6.07 32.27 -6.02
CA CYS A 343 -5.33 31.20 -5.34
C CYS A 343 -4.33 31.74 -4.29
N GLU A 344 -4.30 33.04 -4.06
CA GLU A 344 -3.49 33.60 -2.98
C GLU A 344 -4.07 33.24 -1.63
N ARG A 345 -3.19 32.83 -0.70
CA ARG A 345 -3.51 32.51 0.70
C ARG A 345 -4.73 31.59 0.81
N VAL A 346 -4.75 30.54 0.00
CA VAL A 346 -5.81 29.53 0.01
C VAL A 346 -5.77 28.76 1.33
N GLU A 347 -4.57 28.53 1.85
CA GLU A 347 -4.31 27.80 3.09
C GLU A 347 -5.03 28.38 4.31
N ASP A 348 -5.21 29.71 4.34
CA ASP A 348 -5.97 30.39 5.39
C ASP A 348 -7.45 30.03 5.38
N THR A 349 -7.96 29.50 4.26
CA THR A 349 -9.38 29.12 4.08
C THR A 349 -9.65 27.63 4.31
N TYR A 350 -8.62 26.81 4.54
CA TYR A 350 -8.83 25.37 4.76
C TYR A 350 -9.76 25.08 5.94
N PRO A 351 -9.62 25.71 7.13
CA PRO A 351 -10.49 25.41 8.27
C PRO A 351 -11.98 25.64 7.97
N GLU A 352 -12.30 26.78 7.34
CA GLU A 352 -13.68 27.11 6.95
C GLU A 352 -14.19 26.21 5.83
N THR A 353 -13.34 25.87 4.86
CA THR A 353 -13.66 24.95 3.76
C THR A 353 -13.99 23.54 4.29
N ILE A 354 -13.15 23.01 5.18
CA ILE A 354 -13.34 21.71 5.83
C ILE A 354 -14.65 21.74 6.63
N ALA A 355 -14.85 22.73 7.49
CA ALA A 355 -16.06 22.84 8.31
C ALA A 355 -17.33 22.92 7.46
N THR A 356 -17.28 23.62 6.32
CA THR A 356 -18.41 23.72 5.38
C THR A 356 -18.74 22.37 4.76
N ILE A 357 -17.73 21.62 4.32
CA ILE A 357 -17.91 20.29 3.72
C ILE A 357 -18.38 19.27 4.76
N GLU A 358 -17.81 19.28 5.96
CA GLU A 358 -18.25 18.43 7.08
C GLU A 358 -19.71 18.69 7.46
N ALA A 359 -20.10 19.97 7.55
CA ALA A 359 -21.48 20.35 7.82
C ALA A 359 -22.44 19.85 6.74
N LYS A 360 -22.02 19.93 5.46
CA LYS A 360 -22.81 19.46 4.31
C LYS A 360 -23.07 17.96 4.33
N TRP A 361 -22.08 17.16 4.76
CA TRP A 361 -22.17 15.69 4.77
C TRP A 361 -22.37 15.09 6.16
N LYS A 362 -22.88 15.88 7.10
CA LYS A 362 -23.11 15.43 8.46
C LYS A 362 -24.11 14.27 8.49
N GLY A 363 -23.69 13.14 9.09
CA GLY A 363 -24.50 11.93 9.20
C GLY A 363 -24.33 10.95 8.04
N THR A 364 -23.56 11.31 7.01
CA THR A 364 -23.20 10.39 5.94
C THR A 364 -22.07 9.48 6.40
N ALA A 365 -22.13 8.20 6.02
CA ALA A 365 -21.05 7.26 6.29
C ALA A 365 -19.76 7.73 5.58
N SER A 366 -18.66 7.78 6.34
CA SER A 366 -17.33 8.04 5.82
C SER A 366 -16.44 6.84 6.19
N PRO A 367 -15.56 6.39 5.27
CA PRO A 367 -14.64 5.32 5.59
C PRO A 367 -13.69 5.72 6.73
N PRO A 368 -13.26 4.76 7.56
CA PRO A 368 -12.30 5.06 8.61
C PRO A 368 -11.01 5.61 8.00
N LYS A 369 -10.41 6.60 8.66
CA LYS A 369 -9.08 7.10 8.30
C LYS A 369 -8.09 5.93 8.35
N LEU A 370 -7.15 5.92 7.42
CA LEU A 370 -6.10 4.89 7.38
C LEU A 370 -5.16 5.10 8.56
N ALA A 371 -5.36 4.32 9.62
CA ALA A 371 -4.47 4.36 10.76
C ALA A 371 -3.12 3.72 10.39
N MET A 372 -2.02 4.36 10.82
CA MET A 372 -0.76 3.64 10.99
C MET A 372 -0.96 2.53 12.00
N ALA A 373 -0.41 1.34 11.72
CA ALA A 373 -0.37 0.28 12.70
C ALA A 373 0.27 0.86 13.97
N ALA A 374 -0.45 0.81 15.10
CA ALA A 374 0.06 1.35 16.35
C ALA A 374 1.44 0.73 16.63
N ALA A 375 2.39 1.56 17.07
CA ALA A 375 3.76 1.12 17.36
C ALA A 375 3.82 -0.02 18.39
N SER A 376 2.75 -0.22 19.14
CA SER A 376 2.57 -1.34 20.06
C SER A 376 1.08 -1.67 20.18
N HIS A 377 0.74 -2.95 20.19
CA HIS A 377 -0.60 -3.45 20.52
C HIS A 377 -0.49 -4.42 21.69
N PRO A 378 -1.24 -4.27 22.79
CA PRO A 378 -1.29 -5.30 23.82
C PRO A 378 -1.76 -6.63 23.22
N ILE A 379 -1.02 -7.71 23.46
CA ILE A 379 -1.42 -9.04 22.97
C ILE A 379 -2.80 -9.44 23.51
N ALA A 380 -3.14 -9.01 24.72
CA ALA A 380 -4.44 -9.26 25.34
C ALA A 380 -5.62 -8.76 24.49
N ASP A 381 -5.48 -7.59 23.85
CA ASP A 381 -6.53 -7.02 23.00
C ASP A 381 -6.72 -7.82 21.71
N ILE A 382 -5.61 -8.36 21.17
CA ILE A 382 -5.65 -9.24 19.99
C ILE A 382 -6.32 -10.56 20.36
N LEU A 383 -5.98 -11.14 21.52
CA LEU A 383 -6.57 -12.38 22.02
C LEU A 383 -8.06 -12.22 22.32
N ALA A 384 -8.48 -11.09 22.90
CA ALA A 384 -9.88 -10.80 23.19
C ALA A 384 -10.77 -10.76 21.93
N LYS A 385 -10.21 -10.38 20.77
CA LYS A 385 -10.91 -10.39 19.48
C LYS A 385 -11.02 -11.78 18.86
N HIS A 386 -10.22 -12.75 19.32
CA HIS A 386 -10.19 -14.13 18.82
C HIS A 386 -10.35 -15.15 19.97
N PRO A 387 -11.45 -15.11 20.73
CA PRO A 387 -11.63 -15.96 21.90
C PRO A 387 -11.83 -17.43 21.49
N VAL A 388 -11.15 -18.33 22.18
CA VAL A 388 -11.37 -19.78 22.11
C VAL A 388 -11.42 -20.32 23.52
N ASP A 389 -12.57 -20.90 23.90
CA ASP A 389 -12.71 -21.58 25.19
C ASP A 389 -11.98 -22.94 25.13
N PRO A 390 -10.92 -23.17 25.92
CA PRO A 390 -10.18 -24.43 25.89
C PRO A 390 -10.99 -25.65 26.34
N THR A 391 -12.11 -25.44 27.06
CA THR A 391 -12.93 -26.50 27.66
C THR A 391 -14.19 -26.85 26.86
N ALA A 392 -14.56 -26.03 25.88
CA ALA A 392 -15.74 -26.27 25.05
C ALA A 392 -15.56 -27.49 24.12
N GLU A 393 -16.61 -28.29 23.93
CA GLU A 393 -16.59 -29.46 23.03
C GLU A 393 -16.30 -29.08 21.57
N SER A 394 -16.71 -27.87 21.14
CA SER A 394 -16.45 -27.32 19.81
C SER A 394 -14.98 -26.94 19.56
N SER A 395 -14.19 -26.81 20.62
CA SER A 395 -12.80 -26.35 20.53
C SER A 395 -11.87 -27.49 20.16
N THR A 396 -11.87 -27.83 18.87
CA THR A 396 -10.96 -28.85 18.31
C THR A 396 -9.49 -28.47 18.49
N ARG A 397 -8.58 -29.46 18.47
CA ARG A 397 -7.14 -29.20 18.51
C ARG A 397 -6.71 -28.22 17.41
N GLN A 398 -7.24 -28.37 16.19
CA GLN A 398 -6.94 -27.47 15.07
C GLN A 398 -7.25 -26.02 15.43
N LEU A 399 -8.45 -25.76 15.98
CA LEU A 399 -8.86 -24.42 16.35
C LEU A 399 -8.00 -23.84 17.48
N ARG A 400 -7.66 -24.63 18.50
CA ARG A 400 -6.84 -24.17 19.62
C ARG A 400 -5.42 -23.77 19.20
N TRP A 401 -4.88 -24.40 18.17
CA TRP A 401 -3.54 -24.14 17.64
C TRP A 401 -3.49 -23.13 16.49
N GLN A 402 -4.60 -22.44 16.18
CA GLN A 402 -4.58 -21.25 15.32
C GLN A 402 -4.22 -20.02 16.15
N LEU A 403 -2.93 -19.74 16.35
CA LEU A 403 -2.46 -18.78 17.34
C LEU A 403 -2.36 -17.34 16.78
N PRO A 404 -3.13 -16.37 17.29
CA PRO A 404 -2.94 -14.95 16.96
C PRO A 404 -1.67 -14.41 17.65
N ILE A 405 -0.80 -13.75 16.89
CA ILE A 405 0.50 -13.28 17.41
C ILE A 405 0.70 -11.77 17.29
N GLY A 406 -0.01 -11.12 16.38
CA GLY A 406 0.20 -9.72 16.04
C GLY A 406 -0.75 -9.26 14.94
N ILE A 407 -0.65 -7.99 14.57
CA ILE A 407 -1.45 -7.39 13.49
C ILE A 407 -0.60 -7.33 12.22
N GLY A 408 -1.15 -7.83 11.10
CA GLY A 408 -0.53 -7.77 9.78
C GLY A 408 -0.58 -6.36 9.20
N GLU A 409 0.49 -5.91 8.57
CA GLU A 409 0.60 -4.59 7.95
C GLU A 409 -0.22 -4.53 6.67
N ASN A 410 -0.33 -5.64 5.94
CA ASN A 410 -1.14 -5.71 4.72
C ASN A 410 -2.63 -5.77 5.01
N THR A 411 -3.03 -6.58 6.00
CA THR A 411 -4.46 -6.84 6.29
C THR A 411 -5.03 -5.91 7.36
N SER A 412 -4.20 -5.35 8.25
CA SER A 412 -4.63 -4.73 9.51
C SER A 412 -5.51 -5.65 10.38
N GLU A 413 -5.40 -6.96 10.17
CA GLU A 413 -6.07 -8.01 10.94
C GLU A 413 -5.05 -8.84 11.71
N ALA A 414 -5.52 -9.67 12.66
CA ALA A 414 -4.64 -10.55 13.40
C ALA A 414 -4.06 -11.63 12.48
N VAL A 415 -2.74 -11.81 12.52
CA VAL A 415 -2.06 -12.93 11.85
C VAL A 415 -2.19 -14.17 12.72
N LEU A 416 -2.86 -15.19 12.18
CA LEU A 416 -3.08 -16.49 12.80
C LEU A 416 -2.04 -17.50 12.32
N LEU A 417 -1.28 -18.08 13.24
CA LEU A 417 -0.33 -19.15 12.97
C LEU A 417 -1.03 -20.49 13.07
N ASP A 418 -1.03 -21.29 12.00
CA ASP A 418 -1.49 -22.68 12.09
C ASP A 418 -0.37 -23.54 12.66
N CYS A 419 -0.34 -23.65 14.00
CA CYS A 419 0.61 -24.50 14.69
C CYS A 419 0.13 -25.94 14.84
N ALA A 420 -1.07 -26.29 14.36
CA ALA A 420 -1.50 -27.69 14.31
C ALA A 420 -0.84 -28.41 13.14
N GLU A 421 -0.69 -27.73 12.00
CA GLU A 421 0.00 -28.22 10.81
C GLU A 421 1.52 -28.02 10.91
N THR A 422 1.96 -26.79 11.25
CA THR A 422 3.38 -26.45 11.36
C THR A 422 3.73 -26.05 12.81
N PRO A 423 4.14 -27.00 13.66
CA PRO A 423 4.21 -26.81 15.11
C PRO A 423 5.35 -25.91 15.59
N ASN A 424 6.29 -25.58 14.71
CA ASN A 424 7.54 -24.91 15.08
C ASN A 424 7.48 -23.41 14.75
N VAL A 425 8.02 -22.59 15.65
CA VAL A 425 8.08 -21.13 15.49
C VAL A 425 9.49 -20.62 15.79
N LEU A 426 10.06 -19.84 14.88
CA LEU A 426 11.42 -19.31 14.99
C LEU A 426 11.41 -17.78 14.99
N PHE A 427 12.20 -17.17 15.86
CA PHE A 427 12.41 -15.72 15.91
C PHE A 427 13.88 -15.39 15.64
N PHE A 428 14.14 -14.48 14.71
CA PHE A 428 15.49 -14.01 14.38
C PHE A 428 15.54 -12.49 14.49
N SER A 429 16.51 -11.95 15.24
CA SER A 429 16.74 -10.50 15.26
C SER A 429 18.08 -10.09 15.85
N GLU A 430 18.34 -8.79 15.90
CA GLU A 430 19.41 -8.16 16.68
C GLU A 430 19.06 -8.00 18.17
N ARG A 431 20.07 -7.67 18.98
CA ARG A 431 19.87 -7.44 20.42
C ARG A 431 18.84 -6.32 20.65
N ALA A 432 17.96 -6.53 21.63
CA ALA A 432 16.92 -5.57 22.04
C ALA A 432 15.84 -5.22 20.98
N CYS A 433 15.62 -6.06 19.97
CA CYS A 433 14.61 -5.81 18.94
C CYS A 433 13.26 -6.55 19.13
N GLY A 434 13.02 -7.16 20.31
CA GLY A 434 11.72 -7.76 20.64
C GLY A 434 11.61 -9.29 20.50
N LYS A 435 12.72 -10.05 20.46
CA LYS A 435 12.68 -11.53 20.43
C LYS A 435 11.89 -12.10 21.58
N THR A 436 12.27 -11.66 22.79
CA THR A 436 11.68 -12.11 24.02
C THR A 436 10.21 -11.71 24.05
N THR A 437 9.86 -10.49 23.62
CA THR A 437 8.46 -10.06 23.44
C THR A 437 7.67 -11.02 22.53
N GLY A 438 8.27 -11.49 21.43
CA GLY A 438 7.64 -12.51 20.56
C GLY A 438 7.41 -13.85 21.25
N LEU A 439 8.38 -14.34 22.04
CA LEU A 439 8.22 -15.55 22.85
C LEU A 439 7.10 -15.38 23.89
N PHE A 440 7.04 -14.23 24.56
CA PHE A 440 5.98 -13.89 25.52
C PHE A 440 4.59 -13.88 24.85
N ALA A 441 4.48 -13.20 23.71
CA ALA A 441 3.22 -13.08 22.96
C ALA A 441 2.71 -14.46 22.52
N LEU A 442 3.60 -15.32 22.02
CA LEU A 442 3.25 -16.67 21.62
C LEU A 442 2.83 -17.54 22.81
N ALA A 443 3.55 -17.47 23.93
CA ALA A 443 3.18 -18.21 25.14
C ALA A 443 1.79 -17.81 25.65
N GLN A 444 1.48 -16.50 25.69
CA GLN A 444 0.15 -16.00 26.05
C GLN A 444 -0.93 -16.46 25.07
N ALA A 445 -0.65 -16.48 23.77
CA ALA A 445 -1.57 -17.00 22.77
C ALA A 445 -1.86 -18.51 22.96
N ILE A 446 -0.86 -19.31 23.33
CA ILE A 446 -1.03 -20.73 23.62
C ILE A 446 -1.85 -20.93 24.91
N ILE A 447 -1.49 -20.23 25.98
CA ILE A 447 -2.13 -20.33 27.31
C ILE A 447 -3.60 -19.91 27.25
N SER A 448 -3.91 -18.82 26.55
CA SER A 448 -5.29 -18.32 26.42
C SER A 448 -6.23 -19.27 25.67
N ARG A 449 -5.69 -20.21 24.88
CA ARG A 449 -6.46 -21.13 24.02
C ARG A 449 -6.36 -22.59 24.45
N ASN A 450 -5.55 -22.92 25.46
CA ASN A 450 -5.32 -24.30 25.93
C ASN A 450 -5.31 -24.36 27.46
N SER A 451 -5.83 -25.45 28.03
CA SER A 451 -5.74 -25.71 29.47
C SER A 451 -4.41 -26.37 29.87
N PRO A 452 -4.03 -26.36 31.15
CA PRO A 452 -2.83 -27.03 31.65
C PRO A 452 -2.80 -28.55 31.42
N GLN A 453 -3.97 -29.18 31.22
CA GLN A 453 -4.09 -30.60 30.89
C GLN A 453 -3.88 -30.87 29.39
N GLN A 454 -4.01 -29.85 28.55
CA GLN A 454 -3.85 -29.93 27.10
C GLN A 454 -2.45 -29.57 26.64
N VAL A 455 -1.75 -28.67 27.34
CA VAL A 455 -0.41 -28.19 26.98
C VAL A 455 0.48 -28.09 28.21
N GLN A 456 1.73 -28.53 28.05
CA GLN A 456 2.78 -28.33 29.06
C GLN A 456 4.03 -27.69 28.46
N PHE A 457 4.70 -26.86 29.24
CA PHE A 457 5.86 -26.08 28.82
C PHE A 457 7.17 -26.55 29.47
N MET A 458 8.23 -26.44 28.69
CA MET A 458 9.61 -26.33 29.16
C MET A 458 10.16 -25.00 28.69
N THR A 459 10.84 -24.26 29.56
CA THR A 459 11.51 -23.01 29.19
C THR A 459 13.02 -23.18 29.35
N VAL A 460 13.78 -22.77 28.34
CA VAL A 460 15.23 -22.73 28.35
C VAL A 460 15.68 -21.29 28.20
N ASP A 461 16.21 -20.74 29.29
CA ASP A 461 16.56 -19.34 29.41
C ASP A 461 17.77 -19.13 30.30
N LEU A 462 18.95 -19.13 29.67
CA LEU A 462 20.22 -18.92 30.35
C LEU A 462 20.47 -17.47 30.78
N ARG A 463 19.56 -16.54 30.47
CA ARG A 463 19.72 -15.09 30.78
C ARG A 463 18.64 -14.52 31.68
N GLY A 464 17.65 -15.31 32.08
CA GLY A 464 16.54 -14.86 32.92
C GLY A 464 15.53 -13.94 32.20
N GLY A 465 15.54 -13.90 30.87
CA GLY A 465 14.60 -13.11 30.07
C GLY A 465 13.17 -13.64 30.04
N LEU A 466 12.97 -14.94 30.28
CA LEU A 466 11.71 -15.69 30.22
C LEU A 466 11.10 -15.99 31.60
N ALA A 467 11.66 -15.46 32.68
CA ALA A 467 11.13 -15.68 34.02
C ALA A 467 9.68 -15.17 34.13
N GLY A 468 8.78 -16.03 34.65
CA GLY A 468 7.38 -15.68 34.90
C GLY A 468 6.48 -15.54 33.66
N ILE A 469 6.93 -15.93 32.46
CA ILE A 469 6.07 -15.95 31.26
C ILE A 469 4.93 -16.94 31.41
N VAL A 470 5.31 -18.16 31.80
CA VAL A 470 4.42 -19.32 31.82
C VAL A 470 4.04 -19.55 33.29
N PRO A 471 2.73 -19.57 33.62
CA PRO A 471 2.29 -19.89 34.96
C PRO A 471 2.75 -21.30 35.38
N ASP A 472 3.05 -21.49 36.67
CA ASP A 472 3.57 -22.76 37.21
C ASP A 472 2.66 -23.98 36.96
N GLU A 473 1.36 -23.75 36.73
CA GLU A 473 0.41 -24.81 36.38
C GLU A 473 0.62 -25.38 34.98
N TYR A 474 1.12 -24.57 34.04
CA TYR A 474 1.44 -24.95 32.67
C TYR A 474 2.86 -25.51 32.52
N MET A 475 3.73 -25.29 33.50
CA MET A 475 5.08 -25.84 33.50
C MET A 475 5.06 -27.36 33.70
N MET A 476 5.93 -28.09 32.99
CA MET A 476 6.06 -29.53 33.18
C MET A 476 6.40 -29.85 34.65
N LYS A 477 5.51 -30.57 35.34
CA LYS A 477 5.70 -30.95 36.74
C LYS A 477 6.42 -32.29 36.84
N SER A 478 7.31 -32.39 37.83
CA SER A 478 7.86 -33.68 38.25
C SER A 478 6.70 -34.60 38.69
N GLY A 479 6.56 -35.76 38.05
CA GLY A 479 5.50 -36.74 38.28
C GLY A 479 4.20 -36.56 37.49
N ALA A 480 4.09 -35.60 36.56
CA ALA A 480 2.94 -35.55 35.65
C ALA A 480 2.90 -36.83 34.78
N PRO A 481 1.72 -37.38 34.44
CA PRO A 481 1.60 -38.59 33.63
C PRO A 481 1.99 -38.28 32.18
N ILE A 482 3.30 -38.23 31.94
CA ILE A 482 3.88 -38.22 30.59
C ILE A 482 3.82 -39.63 29.99
N GLY A 483 3.52 -40.65 30.82
CA GLY A 483 3.19 -42.02 30.44
C GLY A 483 1.94 -42.55 31.16
N VAL A 484 1.36 -43.61 30.61
CA VAL A 484 0.38 -44.46 31.32
C VAL A 484 1.08 -45.10 32.53
N LYS A 485 0.35 -45.33 33.62
CA LYS A 485 0.84 -46.11 34.78
C LYS A 485 1.51 -47.39 34.29
N ASP A 486 2.82 -47.54 34.48
CA ASP A 486 3.48 -48.84 34.36
C ASP A 486 4.34 -49.13 35.60
N PRO A 487 4.23 -50.31 36.24
CA PRO A 487 4.82 -50.59 37.55
C PRO A 487 6.33 -50.87 37.59
N GLU A 488 7.07 -50.88 36.48
CA GLU A 488 8.47 -51.36 36.46
C GLU A 488 9.49 -50.46 35.73
N GLY A 489 9.34 -49.14 35.90
CA GLY A 489 10.49 -48.23 35.84
C GLY A 489 10.86 -47.64 34.48
N LEU A 490 11.37 -46.40 34.57
CA LEU A 490 12.04 -45.59 33.54
C LEU A 490 11.19 -44.80 32.55
N VAL A 491 10.37 -43.86 33.06
CA VAL A 491 10.34 -42.49 32.51
C VAL A 491 10.33 -41.52 33.70
N ARG A 492 11.48 -40.94 34.03
CA ARG A 492 11.53 -39.84 35.01
C ARG A 492 11.37 -38.52 34.24
N PRO A 493 10.39 -37.67 34.58
CA PRO A 493 10.26 -36.33 33.98
C PRO A 493 11.47 -35.44 34.34
N PRO A 494 11.68 -34.34 33.61
CA PRO A 494 12.79 -33.42 33.89
C PRO A 494 12.70 -32.87 35.32
N GLN A 495 13.85 -32.75 35.99
CA GLN A 495 13.92 -32.26 37.39
C GLN A 495 13.54 -30.78 37.49
N SER A 496 13.82 -29.99 36.45
CA SER A 496 13.39 -28.61 36.32
C SER A 496 12.80 -28.38 34.93
N ALA A 497 11.59 -27.80 34.87
CA ALA A 497 11.01 -27.33 33.60
C ALA A 497 11.46 -25.90 33.25
N ALA A 498 11.96 -25.15 34.23
CA ALA A 498 12.55 -23.83 34.05
C ALA A 498 14.08 -23.96 34.06
N ILE A 499 14.66 -24.15 32.87
CA ILE A 499 16.09 -24.33 32.70
C ILE A 499 16.77 -22.96 32.65
N THR A 500 17.54 -22.67 33.68
CA THR A 500 18.28 -21.40 33.83
C THR A 500 19.80 -21.58 33.78
N SER A 501 20.27 -22.82 33.83
CA SER A 501 21.68 -23.18 33.69
C SER A 501 21.88 -24.33 32.69
N VAL A 502 23.12 -24.50 32.23
CA VAL A 502 23.50 -25.58 31.31
C VAL A 502 23.43 -26.93 32.00
N ASP A 503 23.80 -27.03 33.27
CA ASP A 503 23.73 -28.29 34.03
C ASP A 503 22.30 -28.82 34.12
N GLN A 504 21.34 -27.93 34.41
CA GLN A 504 19.91 -28.27 34.39
C GLN A 504 19.45 -28.75 33.01
N LEU A 505 19.99 -28.17 31.93
CA LEU A 505 19.67 -28.58 30.57
C LEU A 505 20.18 -30.01 30.31
N ILE A 506 21.43 -30.30 30.65
CA ILE A 506 22.06 -31.62 30.48
C ILE A 506 21.29 -32.70 31.24
N GLU A 507 20.82 -32.39 32.45
CA GLU A 507 20.01 -33.32 33.25
C GLU A 507 18.59 -33.52 32.70
N SER A 508 18.00 -32.49 32.10
CA SER A 508 16.58 -32.48 31.71
C SER A 508 16.33 -32.96 30.27
N VAL A 509 17.29 -32.79 29.36
CA VAL A 509 17.14 -33.21 27.94
C VAL A 509 16.94 -34.74 27.79
N PRO A 510 17.66 -35.62 28.51
CA PRO A 510 17.42 -37.07 28.44
C PRO A 510 16.00 -37.45 28.88
N ALA A 511 15.47 -36.80 29.92
CA ALA A 511 14.10 -37.01 30.39
C ALA A 511 13.06 -36.60 29.32
N LEU A 512 13.29 -35.47 28.64
CA LEU A 512 12.47 -35.04 27.52
C LEU A 512 12.56 -36.03 26.34
N ALA A 513 13.75 -36.53 26.02
CA ALA A 513 13.94 -37.52 24.96
C ALA A 513 13.15 -38.82 25.26
N GLY A 514 13.23 -39.33 26.49
CA GLY A 514 12.46 -40.50 26.91
C GLY A 514 10.94 -40.27 26.87
N ALA A 515 10.48 -39.08 27.28
CA ALA A 515 9.07 -38.68 27.16
C ALA A 515 8.57 -38.70 25.71
N LEU A 516 9.38 -38.21 24.77
CA LEU A 516 9.04 -38.17 23.35
C LEU A 516 9.09 -39.57 22.71
N GLN A 517 10.05 -40.40 23.10
CA GLN A 517 10.11 -41.79 22.67
C GLN A 517 8.87 -42.57 23.13
N SER A 518 8.48 -42.43 24.40
CA SER A 518 7.27 -43.05 24.95
C SER A 518 6.01 -42.65 24.18
N ARG A 519 5.91 -41.42 23.67
CA ARG A 519 4.76 -40.98 22.85
C ARG A 519 4.68 -41.70 21.52
N ARG A 520 5.83 -42.01 20.90
CA ARG A 520 5.89 -42.77 19.65
C ARG A 520 5.50 -44.23 19.87
N GLU A 521 5.92 -44.82 20.99
CA GLU A 521 5.72 -46.25 21.27
C GLU A 521 4.34 -46.57 21.85
N LEU A 522 3.82 -45.73 22.75
CA LEU A 522 2.60 -46.00 23.52
C LEU A 522 1.40 -45.11 23.13
N GLY A 523 1.56 -44.26 22.11
CA GLY A 523 0.52 -43.35 21.66
C GLY A 523 0.27 -42.13 22.55
N LEU A 524 -0.74 -41.33 22.18
CA LEU A 524 -0.96 -39.97 22.67
C LEU A 524 -2.21 -39.82 23.56
N GLU A 525 -2.88 -40.93 23.87
CA GLU A 525 -4.17 -40.89 24.55
C GLU A 525 -4.03 -40.30 25.96
N GLY A 526 -4.79 -39.25 26.25
CA GLY A 526 -4.74 -38.51 27.52
C GLY A 526 -3.46 -37.69 27.76
N ARG A 527 -2.58 -37.52 26.76
CA ARG A 527 -1.31 -36.77 26.92
C ARG A 527 -1.42 -35.31 26.42
N PRO A 528 -0.82 -34.33 27.14
CA PRO A 528 -0.75 -32.95 26.69
C PRO A 528 0.25 -32.77 25.53
N ASP A 529 0.10 -31.72 24.74
CA ASP A 529 1.10 -31.28 23.77
C ASP A 529 2.29 -30.65 24.53
N ILE A 530 3.52 -30.88 24.08
CA ILE A 530 4.73 -30.34 24.73
C ILE A 530 5.23 -29.14 23.94
N VAL A 531 5.36 -28.00 24.61
CA VAL A 531 5.96 -26.78 24.06
C VAL A 531 7.30 -26.54 24.72
N VAL A 532 8.35 -26.37 23.92
CA VAL A 532 9.67 -25.96 24.41
C VAL A 532 9.94 -24.55 23.91
N LEU A 533 10.06 -23.61 24.86
CA LEU A 533 10.45 -22.23 24.60
C LEU A 533 11.95 -22.06 24.87
N VAL A 534 12.72 -21.69 23.86
CA VAL A 534 14.16 -21.48 24.00
C VAL A 534 14.51 -20.04 23.64
N ASP A 535 14.95 -19.25 24.61
CA ASP A 535 15.54 -17.95 24.33
C ASP A 535 17.05 -18.08 24.10
N ASN A 536 17.59 -17.19 23.27
CA ASN A 536 19.02 -17.09 22.99
C ASN A 536 19.66 -18.41 22.51
N TRP A 537 19.01 -19.11 21.57
CA TRP A 537 19.47 -20.40 21.02
C TRP A 537 20.94 -20.42 20.60
N HIS A 538 21.43 -19.32 20.01
CA HIS A 538 22.82 -19.15 19.62
C HIS A 538 23.86 -19.42 20.73
N LEU A 539 23.50 -19.29 22.01
CA LEU A 539 24.38 -19.64 23.12
C LEU A 539 24.52 -21.15 23.31
N LEU A 540 23.48 -21.92 22.97
CA LEU A 540 23.45 -23.36 23.17
C LEU A 540 24.21 -24.14 22.10
N ILE A 541 24.31 -23.59 20.88
CA ILE A 541 24.93 -24.25 19.72
C ILE A 541 26.35 -24.70 20.04
N ASP A 542 27.12 -23.88 20.77
CA ASP A 542 28.52 -24.16 21.08
C ASP A 542 28.72 -24.91 22.41
N ILE A 543 27.75 -24.83 23.32
CA ILE A 543 27.88 -25.33 24.68
C ILE A 543 27.43 -26.80 24.78
N TYR A 544 26.33 -27.18 24.12
CA TYR A 544 25.76 -28.52 24.27
C TYR A 544 25.22 -29.09 22.94
N PRO A 545 26.10 -29.36 21.95
CA PRO A 545 25.69 -29.84 20.62
C PRO A 545 25.00 -31.21 20.65
N GLU A 546 25.33 -32.10 21.60
CA GLU A 546 24.72 -33.43 21.68
C GLU A 546 23.24 -33.38 22.10
N GLY A 547 22.86 -32.47 23.01
CA GLY A 547 21.46 -32.28 23.40
C GLY A 547 20.57 -31.77 22.27
N MET A 548 21.16 -31.14 21.25
CA MET A 548 20.42 -30.66 20.08
C MET A 548 19.86 -31.81 19.23
N HIS A 549 20.46 -33.00 19.33
CA HIS A 549 19.99 -34.17 18.59
C HIS A 549 18.60 -34.63 19.07
N ALA A 550 18.34 -34.59 20.37
CA ALA A 550 17.04 -34.97 20.94
C ALA A 550 15.94 -34.04 20.41
N PHE A 551 16.17 -32.73 20.42
CA PHE A 551 15.23 -31.75 19.84
C PHE A 551 15.07 -31.94 18.33
N THR A 552 16.16 -32.22 17.61
CA THR A 552 16.11 -32.49 16.17
C THR A 552 15.22 -33.69 15.86
N GLN A 553 15.41 -34.81 16.56
CA GLN A 553 14.57 -35.99 16.40
C GLN A 553 13.10 -35.70 16.73
N ALA A 554 12.84 -34.91 17.78
CA ALA A 554 11.50 -34.51 18.18
C ALA A 554 10.77 -33.71 17.10
N ILE A 555 11.46 -32.72 16.53
CA ILE A 555 10.95 -31.85 15.46
C ILE A 555 10.62 -32.65 14.20
N MET A 556 11.42 -33.67 13.90
CA MET A 556 11.20 -34.55 12.75
C MET A 556 10.10 -35.61 12.97
N ALA A 557 9.44 -35.60 14.14
CA ALA A 557 8.33 -36.49 14.50
C ALA A 557 7.08 -35.70 14.87
N PRO A 558 6.33 -35.19 13.88
CA PRO A 558 5.11 -34.42 14.14
C PRO A 558 4.06 -35.20 14.95
N GLU A 559 4.05 -36.54 14.87
CA GLU A 559 3.19 -37.41 15.66
C GLU A 559 3.44 -37.31 17.17
N ALA A 560 4.59 -36.81 17.62
CA ALA A 560 4.89 -36.65 19.05
C ALA A 560 4.13 -35.46 19.71
N ARG A 561 3.42 -34.64 18.92
CA ARG A 561 2.79 -33.37 19.37
C ARG A 561 3.77 -32.48 20.14
N PHE A 562 4.94 -32.34 19.53
CA PHE A 562 6.04 -31.53 20.04
C PHE A 562 6.11 -30.21 19.27
N HIS A 563 6.13 -29.11 20.02
CA HIS A 563 6.17 -27.75 19.49
C HIS A 563 7.49 -27.09 19.90
N PHE A 564 8.31 -26.76 18.92
CA PHE A 564 9.59 -26.11 19.14
C PHE A 564 9.51 -24.62 18.86
N VAL A 565 9.75 -23.80 19.87
CA VAL A 565 9.80 -22.34 19.75
C VAL A 565 11.17 -21.85 20.16
N ALA A 566 11.88 -21.18 19.25
CA ALA A 566 13.23 -20.72 19.52
C ALA A 566 13.50 -19.30 19.03
N ALA A 567 14.22 -18.52 19.84
CA ALA A 567 14.74 -17.21 19.46
C ALA A 567 16.26 -17.24 19.27
N CYS A 568 16.74 -16.65 18.19
CA CYS A 568 18.15 -16.59 17.82
C CYS A 568 18.58 -15.18 17.41
N GLN A 569 19.87 -14.88 17.57
CA GLN A 569 20.44 -13.66 17.00
C GLN A 569 20.58 -13.81 15.48
N ALA A 570 20.22 -12.77 14.72
CA ALA A 570 20.29 -12.77 13.27
C ALA A 570 21.72 -13.02 12.76
N SER A 571 22.72 -12.42 13.39
CA SER A 571 24.15 -12.67 13.10
C SER A 571 24.60 -14.13 13.29
N SER A 572 23.82 -14.92 14.04
CA SER A 572 24.05 -16.35 14.26
C SER A 572 23.12 -17.24 13.43
N MET A 573 22.25 -16.66 12.59
CA MET A 573 21.23 -17.38 11.82
C MET A 573 21.87 -18.42 10.89
N GLN A 574 22.93 -18.06 10.16
CA GLN A 574 23.65 -18.97 9.28
C GLN A 574 24.14 -20.22 10.02
N LYS A 575 24.75 -20.01 11.20
CA LYS A 575 25.26 -21.09 12.06
C LYS A 575 24.12 -21.91 12.68
N ALA A 576 23.04 -21.25 13.11
CA ALA A 576 21.89 -21.89 13.74
C ALA A 576 21.08 -22.76 12.79
N LEU A 577 21.02 -22.41 11.51
CA LEU A 577 20.26 -23.13 10.49
C LEU A 577 21.05 -24.23 9.80
N PHE A 578 22.33 -24.00 9.51
CA PHE A 578 23.09 -24.86 8.60
C PHE A 578 24.22 -25.67 9.25
N ASN A 579 24.51 -25.47 10.54
CA ASN A 579 25.46 -26.34 11.22
C ASN A 579 24.85 -27.74 11.39
N THR A 580 25.66 -28.78 11.18
CA THR A 580 25.21 -30.18 11.13
C THR A 580 24.59 -30.58 12.47
N ARG A 581 23.33 -31.04 12.45
CA ARG A 581 22.52 -31.51 13.60
C ARG A 581 21.91 -30.42 14.52
N THR A 582 21.59 -29.25 13.98
CA THR A 582 20.87 -28.21 14.75
C THR A 582 19.36 -28.39 14.72
N ALA A 583 18.71 -28.26 15.88
CA ALA A 583 17.24 -28.32 15.99
C ALA A 583 16.55 -27.19 15.22
N MET A 584 17.11 -25.96 15.24
CA MET A 584 16.61 -24.85 14.42
C MET A 584 16.69 -25.15 12.92
N GLY A 585 17.76 -25.80 12.45
CA GLY A 585 17.87 -26.25 11.06
C GLY A 585 16.78 -27.26 10.67
N ALA A 586 16.48 -28.21 11.56
CA ALA A 586 15.38 -29.15 11.36
C ALA A 586 14.00 -28.47 11.35
N ALA A 587 13.76 -27.52 12.27
CA ALA A 587 12.53 -26.74 12.30
C ALA A 587 12.36 -25.92 11.01
N TRP A 588 13.43 -25.26 10.56
CA TRP A 588 13.45 -24.51 9.30
C TRP A 588 13.22 -25.42 8.09
N ALA A 589 13.81 -26.61 8.07
CA ALA A 589 13.57 -27.59 7.01
C ALA A 589 12.10 -28.02 6.95
N MET A 590 11.43 -28.10 8.10
CA MET A 590 10.00 -28.41 8.25
C MET A 590 9.09 -27.19 8.16
N SER A 591 9.51 -26.14 7.43
CA SER A 591 8.72 -24.94 7.17
C SER A 591 8.18 -24.24 8.42
N ALA A 592 8.97 -24.18 9.49
CA ALA A 592 8.59 -23.44 10.69
C ALA A 592 8.15 -22.00 10.38
N HIS A 593 7.08 -21.56 11.06
CA HIS A 593 6.69 -20.15 11.08
C HIS A 593 7.87 -19.31 11.55
N SER A 594 8.36 -18.40 10.72
CA SER A 594 9.59 -17.68 11.03
C SER A 594 9.38 -16.17 11.04
N PHE A 595 9.79 -15.51 12.11
CA PHE A 595 9.71 -14.07 12.28
C PHE A 595 11.10 -13.45 12.21
N LEU A 596 11.31 -12.63 11.19
CA LEU A 596 12.52 -11.86 11.00
C LEU A 596 12.26 -10.43 11.49
N LEU A 597 12.65 -10.14 12.74
CA LEU A 597 12.58 -8.78 13.26
C LEU A 597 13.78 -7.97 12.74
N SER A 598 14.01 -6.78 13.32
CA SER A 598 15.14 -5.93 12.92
C SER A 598 16.48 -6.68 12.94
N ALA A 599 17.16 -6.66 11.80
CA ALA A 599 18.46 -7.29 11.58
C ALA A 599 19.23 -6.61 10.44
N ASP A 600 20.54 -6.80 10.38
CA ASP A 600 21.40 -6.25 9.34
C ASP A 600 21.38 -7.15 8.10
N LYS A 601 21.35 -6.54 6.92
CA LYS A 601 21.33 -7.27 5.64
C LYS A 601 22.51 -8.23 5.48
N GLY A 602 23.64 -7.92 6.10
CA GLY A 602 24.85 -8.76 6.06
C GLY A 602 24.79 -10.01 6.94
N ASP A 603 23.82 -10.10 7.85
CA ASP A 603 23.73 -11.20 8.82
C ASP A 603 23.30 -12.53 8.18
N PHE A 604 22.46 -12.47 7.14
CA PHE A 604 21.95 -13.65 6.44
C PHE A 604 21.51 -13.28 5.02
N HIS A 605 21.83 -14.12 4.05
CA HIS A 605 21.41 -13.94 2.66
C HIS A 605 20.56 -15.12 2.19
N ASP A 606 19.34 -14.82 1.77
CA ASP A 606 18.44 -15.72 1.05
C ASP A 606 17.96 -15.02 -0.23
N PRO A 607 17.66 -15.74 -1.33
CA PRO A 607 17.02 -15.14 -2.49
C PRO A 607 15.55 -14.74 -2.26
N ASN A 608 14.85 -15.41 -1.33
CA ASN A 608 13.40 -15.22 -1.13
C ASN A 608 13.06 -14.04 -0.19
N PHE A 609 14.01 -13.60 0.62
CA PHE A 609 13.82 -12.49 1.55
C PHE A 609 15.13 -11.78 1.86
N THR A 610 15.05 -10.59 2.44
CA THR A 610 16.21 -9.81 2.88
C THR A 610 15.97 -9.28 4.27
N LEU A 611 16.96 -9.45 5.16
CA LEU A 611 16.95 -8.84 6.48
C LEU A 611 17.09 -7.32 6.37
N ILE A 612 16.20 -6.60 7.06
CA ILE A 612 16.23 -5.14 7.12
C ILE A 612 16.04 -4.66 8.56
N LYS A 613 16.53 -3.45 8.86
CA LYS A 613 16.26 -2.77 10.12
C LYS A 613 14.77 -2.43 10.21
N ARG A 614 14.17 -2.68 11.37
CA ARG A 614 12.74 -2.45 11.64
C ARG A 614 12.53 -1.84 13.03
N PRO A 615 11.41 -1.15 13.27
CA PRO A 615 11.02 -0.77 14.62
C PRO A 615 10.91 -2.00 15.55
N PRO A 616 11.13 -1.84 16.86
CA PRO A 616 10.96 -2.93 17.82
C PRO A 616 9.55 -3.55 17.74
N GLY A 617 9.48 -4.89 17.74
CA GLY A 617 8.22 -5.64 17.65
C GLY A 617 7.69 -5.84 16.23
N GLN A 618 8.20 -5.13 15.23
CA GLN A 618 7.85 -5.38 13.83
C GLN A 618 8.72 -6.51 13.25
N ALA A 619 8.10 -7.44 12.52
CA ALA A 619 8.76 -8.60 11.94
C ALA A 619 8.26 -8.89 10.53
N GLN A 620 9.13 -9.34 9.61
CA GLN A 620 8.67 -10.08 8.44
C GLN A 620 8.26 -11.48 8.89
N TYR A 621 7.00 -11.83 8.65
CA TYR A 621 6.48 -13.15 8.89
C TYR A 621 6.66 -14.00 7.63
N LEU A 622 7.41 -15.09 7.76
CA LEU A 622 7.64 -16.07 6.74
C LEU A 622 6.74 -17.29 6.97
N ARG A 623 6.03 -17.69 5.92
CA ARG A 623 5.35 -18.98 5.81
C ARG A 623 5.97 -19.73 4.65
N ASP A 624 6.38 -20.98 4.88
CA ASP A 624 7.10 -21.79 3.88
C ASP A 624 8.33 -21.09 3.28
N LYS A 625 9.05 -20.32 4.12
CA LYS A 625 10.26 -19.56 3.76
C LYS A 625 10.03 -18.41 2.76
N VAL A 626 8.77 -18.04 2.52
CA VAL A 626 8.39 -16.89 1.71
C VAL A 626 7.74 -15.84 2.61
N VAL A 627 8.01 -14.55 2.34
CA VAL A 627 7.40 -13.45 3.10
C VAL A 627 5.90 -13.45 2.87
N SER A 628 5.15 -13.75 3.91
CA SER A 628 3.68 -13.76 3.89
C SER A 628 3.11 -12.40 4.27
N ASP A 629 3.68 -11.74 5.27
CA ASP A 629 3.25 -10.41 5.72
C ASP A 629 4.37 -9.71 6.53
N VAL A 630 4.19 -8.44 6.82
CA VAL A 630 4.93 -7.75 7.89
C VAL A 630 3.99 -7.63 9.08
N VAL A 631 4.41 -8.09 10.25
CA VAL A 631 3.56 -8.20 11.44
C VAL A 631 4.10 -7.32 12.55
N GLN A 632 3.23 -6.51 13.15
CA GLN A 632 3.50 -5.90 14.45
C GLN A 632 3.10 -6.89 15.54
N ILE A 633 4.10 -7.53 16.16
CA ILE A 633 3.91 -8.52 17.22
C ILE A 633 3.26 -7.85 18.43
N GLY A 634 2.27 -8.51 19.01
CA GLY A 634 1.61 -8.04 20.23
C GLY A 634 2.61 -7.92 21.39
N ASN A 635 2.58 -6.81 22.10
CA ASN A 635 3.40 -6.59 23.27
C ASN A 635 2.70 -7.11 24.53
N VAL A 636 3.49 -7.58 25.50
CA VAL A 636 3.00 -7.89 26.85
C VAL A 636 3.48 -6.75 27.76
N PRO A 637 2.57 -5.89 28.26
CA PRO A 637 2.95 -4.86 29.23
C PRO A 637 3.61 -5.53 30.43
N ARG A 638 4.86 -5.17 30.74
CA ARG A 638 5.47 -5.54 32.01
C ARG A 638 4.90 -4.58 33.05
N GLY A 639 4.12 -5.11 34.00
CA GLY A 639 3.59 -4.37 35.14
C GLY A 639 4.68 -3.84 36.05
#